data_AF-A0A9C7Q6A9-F1
#
_entry.id   AF-A0A9C7Q6A9-F1
#
_cell.length_a   1.000
_cell.length_b   1.000
_cell.length_c   1.000
_cell.angle_alpha   90.00
_cell.angle_beta   90.00
_cell.angle_gamma   90.00
#
_symmetry.space_group_name_H-M   'P 1'
#
loop_
_entity.id
_entity.type
_entity.pdbx_description
1 polymer ?
#
loop_
_entity_poly.entity_id
_entity_poly.type
_entity_poly.pdbx_seq_one_letter_code
_entity_poly.pdbx_strand_id
1 'polypeptide(L)'
;MVTDSLIRVLKDTILGSDMSGESQKRIKFDGGTQNESVTVSDQNSISTDSITDVYGGTNAGDDLQRAQIEHLNGLFSNTEAAIAEAPQLGRKHADAAVPGAAFAATYGAAFEAMIEATFDRLDHRLGEGNDAVSDELVRAESELVDGVWAGVSGMQAGLEAHETSLLGDEDEDEDELNVDDEALLDGIGVPVFMLDANHRVVAWNSSIEELTSTPRAEAIGTEQASTAFYPDGRRAKTLADKILEVPENAHLEFDIEQDEDDHQLYRDESHMMTKDGEEREIVFSAKPLYQNGELIAVVETVNDRTEDARRHESVTGLVEELGSTLTAMRSGNLSARADFTDEYGVVDDRLISVVDQVNDMGKRFELLASRVDEQASELAESVDQASGSAHTIEERVDEQTSLLSTVATEMENFSASMQEVAASSDQVASAAEQAKAAADSGLGSSEGAREATDDVIEMSDDLVETVTELESQMSEIEGVIEVIAEVADQTNLLALNANIEAARAGDAGSGFEVVADEVKELANQTREHTEEIAGRIEDIQSQANETVVAVEESNQQVRYAGEEIEDALIALEEIADAVDEAATGVTEVAEANDEQAANVEQVMATVEDVRDTTEEVESATEDIVGATMEQTAAISELADRVGDLTDGSN
;
A
#
# COMPACT_ATOMS: atom_id res chain seq x y z
N MET A 1 -35.61 -26.90 53.26
CA MET A 1 -34.82 -27.82 52.42
C MET A 1 -34.36 -26.99 51.23
N VAL A 2 -33.41 -26.08 51.45
CA VAL A 2 -31.97 -26.34 51.52
C VAL A 2 -31.47 -26.82 50.15
N THR A 3 -31.08 -25.86 49.31
CA THR A 3 -29.66 -25.58 49.06
C THR A 3 -28.74 -26.80 49.23
N ASP A 4 -28.94 -27.88 48.46
CA ASP A 4 -27.96 -28.98 48.40
C ASP A 4 -28.12 -29.93 47.19
N SER A 5 -28.53 -29.41 46.03
CA SER A 5 -28.41 -30.18 44.77
C SER A 5 -27.78 -29.39 43.61
N LEU A 6 -27.31 -28.16 43.88
CA LEU A 6 -26.49 -27.35 42.99
C LEU A 6 -24.96 -27.61 43.15
N ILE A 7 -24.55 -28.66 43.87
CA ILE A 7 -23.13 -28.93 44.23
C ILE A 7 -22.66 -30.35 43.80
N ARG A 8 -23.47 -31.13 43.04
CA ARG A 8 -23.12 -32.52 42.72
C ARG A 8 -22.95 -32.87 41.23
N VAL A 9 -23.00 -31.91 40.31
CA VAL A 9 -22.66 -32.16 38.88
C VAL A 9 -21.46 -31.34 38.40
N LEU A 10 -21.03 -30.34 39.18
CA LEU A 10 -19.87 -29.48 38.89
C LEU A 10 -18.56 -29.93 39.55
N LYS A 11 -18.49 -31.18 40.05
CA LYS A 11 -17.35 -31.60 40.88
C LYS A 11 -16.96 -33.06 40.74
N ASP A 12 -16.95 -33.56 39.51
CA ASP A 12 -15.94 -34.57 39.19
C ASP A 12 -15.28 -34.29 37.84
N THR A 13 -13.98 -34.00 37.97
CA THR A 13 -12.94 -34.37 37.00
C THR A 13 -12.59 -33.35 35.92
N ILE A 14 -12.28 -32.13 36.38
CA ILE A 14 -10.98 -31.53 36.04
C ILE A 14 -9.91 -32.38 36.72
N LEU A 15 -9.08 -33.12 35.96
CA LEU A 15 -7.62 -33.28 36.17
C LEU A 15 -7.02 -34.39 35.25
N GLY A 16 -6.15 -33.94 34.33
CA GLY A 16 -5.09 -34.72 33.66
C GLY A 16 -5.58 -35.59 32.49
N SER A 17 -4.98 -35.59 31.30
CA SER A 17 -3.60 -35.28 30.91
C SER A 17 -3.49 -35.26 29.37
N ASP A 18 -3.13 -34.10 28.83
CA ASP A 18 -1.93 -33.85 28.01
C ASP A 18 -1.66 -34.50 26.64
N MET A 19 -1.09 -33.62 25.79
CA MET A 19 -0.22 -33.80 24.63
C MET A 19 -0.79 -34.07 23.22
N SER A 20 -0.69 -33.01 22.40
CA SER A 20 0.19 -32.87 21.22
C SER A 20 -0.51 -32.46 19.91
N GLY A 21 0.01 -31.42 19.26
CA GLY A 21 -0.31 -31.12 17.86
C GLY A 21 -0.26 -29.64 17.48
N GLU A 22 0.90 -29.00 17.58
CA GLU A 22 1.20 -27.77 16.82
C GLU A 22 0.95 -27.99 15.32
N SER A 23 0.23 -27.08 14.69
CA SER A 23 0.45 -26.70 13.28
C SER A 23 -0.17 -25.34 13.00
N GLN A 24 0.68 -24.31 13.09
CA GLN A 24 0.56 -23.15 12.23
C GLN A 24 0.44 -23.59 10.77
N LYS A 25 -0.61 -23.17 10.06
CA LYS A 25 -0.67 -23.13 8.60
C LYS A 25 -1.44 -21.88 8.20
N ARG A 26 -0.69 -20.82 7.88
CA ARG A 26 -0.58 -20.24 6.53
C ARG A 26 -1.96 -19.97 5.92
N ILE A 27 -2.38 -18.71 6.07
CA ILE A 27 -3.27 -18.02 5.14
C ILE A 27 -2.74 -18.31 3.73
N LYS A 28 -3.52 -19.02 2.95
CA LYS A 28 -3.38 -19.07 1.49
C LYS A 28 -4.36 -18.02 0.97
N PHE A 29 -3.84 -16.98 0.35
CA PHE A 29 -4.58 -16.20 -0.62
C PHE A 29 -4.97 -17.15 -1.75
N ASP A 30 -6.25 -17.45 -1.80
CA ASP A 30 -6.94 -18.05 -2.92
C ASP A 30 -7.64 -16.87 -3.60
N GLY A 31 -7.01 -16.33 -4.64
CA GLY A 31 -7.61 -15.32 -5.52
C GLY A 31 -8.67 -15.96 -6.41
N GLY A 32 -9.68 -16.55 -5.78
CA GLY A 32 -10.80 -17.20 -6.44
C GLY A 32 -12.06 -16.39 -6.22
N THR A 33 -12.48 -15.69 -7.26
CA THR A 33 -13.85 -15.20 -7.44
C THR A 33 -14.82 -16.40 -7.40
N GLN A 34 -15.23 -16.81 -6.20
CA GLN A 34 -16.40 -17.67 -6.05
C GLN A 34 -17.64 -16.80 -6.02
N ASN A 35 -18.17 -16.62 -7.21
CA ASN A 35 -19.48 -16.04 -7.48
C ASN A 35 -20.55 -17.08 -7.07
N GLU A 36 -20.66 -17.41 -5.79
CA GLU A 36 -21.87 -18.06 -5.27
C GLU A 36 -22.86 -16.95 -4.93
N SER A 37 -23.93 -16.87 -5.74
CA SER A 37 -25.09 -16.04 -5.45
C SER A 37 -25.77 -16.59 -4.20
N VAL A 38 -25.32 -16.13 -3.03
CA VAL A 38 -26.05 -16.31 -1.78
C VAL A 38 -27.27 -15.39 -1.88
N THR A 39 -28.38 -15.94 -2.38
CA THR A 39 -29.68 -15.30 -2.29
C THR A 39 -30.10 -15.23 -0.83
N VAL A 40 -30.91 -14.23 -0.46
CA VAL A 40 -31.41 -14.00 0.92
C VAL A 40 -32.17 -15.23 1.47
N SER A 41 -32.52 -16.18 0.62
CA SER A 41 -33.35 -17.36 0.88
C SER A 41 -32.80 -18.39 1.88
N ASP A 42 -31.48 -18.54 2.04
CA ASP A 42 -30.94 -19.77 2.65
C ASP A 42 -30.70 -19.72 4.16
N GLN A 43 -30.82 -18.56 4.83
CA GLN A 43 -30.53 -18.46 6.27
C GLN A 43 -31.67 -17.92 7.15
N ASN A 44 -32.66 -17.18 6.64
CA ASN A 44 -33.69 -16.53 7.46
C ASN A 44 -35.11 -16.86 6.99
N SER A 45 -35.56 -18.09 7.25
CA SER A 45 -36.98 -18.44 7.09
C SER A 45 -37.78 -17.92 8.29
N ILE A 46 -38.84 -17.16 8.04
CA ILE A 46 -39.81 -16.79 9.08
C ILE A 46 -40.40 -18.07 9.67
N SER A 47 -40.35 -18.18 10.98
CA SER A 47 -40.84 -19.35 11.72
C SER A 47 -42.26 -19.13 12.22
N THR A 48 -42.95 -20.21 12.58
CA THR A 48 -44.27 -20.12 13.21
C THR A 48 -44.22 -19.31 14.51
N ASP A 49 -43.16 -19.46 15.30
CA ASP A 49 -42.96 -18.70 16.53
C ASP A 49 -42.90 -17.18 16.29
N SER A 50 -42.49 -16.74 15.08
CA SER A 50 -42.35 -15.33 14.71
C SER A 50 -43.69 -14.60 14.54
N ILE A 51 -44.79 -15.32 14.28
CA ILE A 51 -46.12 -14.72 14.08
C ILE A 51 -47.20 -15.32 15.02
N THR A 52 -46.88 -16.35 15.79
CA THR A 52 -47.83 -17.02 16.70
C THR A 52 -48.47 -16.04 17.68
N ASP A 53 -47.66 -15.13 18.23
CA ASP A 53 -48.15 -14.13 19.17
C ASP A 53 -49.08 -13.10 18.51
N VAL A 54 -48.97 -12.88 17.19
CA VAL A 54 -49.84 -11.95 16.43
C VAL A 54 -51.27 -12.46 16.36
N TYR A 55 -51.44 -13.78 16.29
CA TYR A 55 -52.74 -14.43 16.26
C TYR A 55 -53.33 -14.71 17.67
N GLY A 56 -52.65 -14.30 18.74
CA GLY A 56 -53.08 -14.54 20.12
C GLY A 56 -54.47 -13.99 20.40
N GLY A 57 -55.47 -14.88 20.53
CA GLY A 57 -56.87 -14.52 20.76
C GLY A 57 -57.75 -14.43 19.50
N THR A 58 -57.21 -14.79 18.33
CA THR A 58 -57.96 -14.89 17.05
C THR A 58 -58.31 -16.35 16.70
N ASN A 59 -59.23 -16.56 15.75
CA ASN A 59 -59.62 -17.88 15.25
C ASN A 59 -58.70 -18.44 14.14
N ALA A 60 -57.47 -17.91 14.01
CA ALA A 60 -56.52 -18.36 12.99
C ALA A 60 -56.00 -19.78 13.26
N GLY A 61 -56.56 -20.77 12.58
CA GLY A 61 -56.10 -22.17 12.66
C GLY A 61 -54.71 -22.40 12.06
N ASP A 62 -54.06 -23.52 12.43
CA ASP A 62 -52.68 -23.88 12.03
C ASP A 62 -52.43 -23.81 10.51
N ASP A 63 -53.43 -24.12 9.69
CA ASP A 63 -53.32 -24.10 8.23
C ASP A 63 -53.31 -22.67 7.66
N LEU A 64 -54.03 -21.73 8.28
CA LEU A 64 -54.01 -20.33 7.89
C LEU A 64 -52.69 -19.66 8.29
N GLN A 65 -52.20 -19.95 9.50
CA GLN A 65 -50.89 -19.48 9.95
C GLN A 65 -49.75 -20.02 9.07
N ARG A 66 -49.83 -21.30 8.65
CA ARG A 66 -48.85 -21.89 7.72
C ARG A 66 -48.88 -21.21 6.36
N ALA A 67 -50.07 -20.93 5.82
CA ALA A 67 -50.22 -20.20 4.57
C ALA A 67 -49.66 -18.76 4.68
N GLN A 68 -49.86 -18.09 5.82
CA GLN A 68 -49.26 -16.78 6.07
C GLN A 68 -47.72 -16.85 6.10
N ILE A 69 -47.14 -17.85 6.76
CA ILE A 69 -45.68 -18.02 6.80
C ILE A 69 -45.12 -18.33 5.41
N GLU A 70 -45.80 -19.15 4.61
CA GLU A 70 -45.40 -19.46 3.24
C GLU A 70 -45.40 -18.19 2.37
N HIS A 71 -46.45 -17.37 2.47
CA HIS A 71 -46.54 -16.07 1.82
C HIS A 71 -45.43 -15.10 2.26
N LEU A 72 -45.22 -14.96 3.56
CA LEU A 72 -44.20 -14.05 4.10
C LEU A 72 -42.78 -14.50 3.70
N ASN A 73 -42.49 -15.80 3.67
CA ASN A 73 -41.24 -16.33 3.11
C ASN A 73 -41.16 -16.15 1.57
N GLY A 74 -42.31 -16.12 0.90
CA GLY A 74 -42.45 -15.76 -0.51
C GLY A 74 -41.93 -14.36 -0.83
N LEU A 75 -42.04 -13.40 0.11
CA LEU A 75 -41.49 -12.04 -0.06
C LEU A 75 -39.96 -12.03 -0.27
N PHE A 76 -39.24 -13.04 0.22
CA PHE A 76 -37.78 -13.16 0.07
C PHE A 76 -37.36 -13.86 -1.23
N SER A 77 -38.26 -14.59 -1.87
CA SER A 77 -37.93 -15.52 -2.96
C SER A 77 -38.64 -15.21 -4.27
N ASN A 78 -39.87 -14.69 -4.23
CA ASN A 78 -40.66 -14.30 -5.39
C ASN A 78 -41.70 -13.21 -5.01
N THR A 79 -41.24 -11.95 -5.01
CA THR A 79 -42.05 -10.78 -4.63
C THR A 79 -43.32 -10.61 -5.46
N GLU A 80 -43.27 -10.87 -6.77
CA GLU A 80 -44.43 -10.72 -7.66
C GLU A 80 -45.54 -11.75 -7.34
N ALA A 81 -45.16 -13.01 -7.09
CA ALA A 81 -46.11 -14.04 -6.69
C ALA A 81 -46.69 -13.78 -5.30
N ALA A 82 -45.87 -13.37 -4.34
CA ALA A 82 -46.32 -13.03 -2.99
C ALA A 82 -47.36 -11.89 -3.03
N ILE A 83 -47.08 -10.79 -3.74
CA ILE A 83 -48.06 -9.68 -3.89
C ILE A 83 -49.38 -10.19 -4.50
N ALA A 84 -49.32 -11.06 -5.51
CA ALA A 84 -50.52 -11.59 -6.17
C ALA A 84 -51.35 -12.54 -5.28
N GLU A 85 -50.71 -13.22 -4.33
CA GLU A 85 -51.37 -14.12 -3.37
C GLU A 85 -52.00 -13.38 -2.18
N ALA A 86 -51.48 -12.20 -1.84
CA ALA A 86 -51.91 -11.43 -0.67
C ALA A 86 -53.43 -11.13 -0.61
N PRO A 87 -54.14 -10.77 -1.71
CA PRO A 87 -55.59 -10.59 -1.69
C PRO A 87 -56.37 -11.85 -1.31
N GLN A 88 -55.94 -13.02 -1.78
CA GLN A 88 -56.58 -14.29 -1.45
C GLN A 88 -56.38 -14.62 0.04
N LEU A 89 -55.19 -14.31 0.55
CA LEU A 89 -54.84 -14.52 1.94
C LEU A 89 -55.61 -13.56 2.86
N GLY A 90 -55.77 -12.31 2.47
CA GLY A 90 -56.61 -11.32 3.14
C GLY A 90 -58.06 -11.80 3.29
N ARG A 91 -58.67 -12.32 2.21
CA ARG A 91 -60.02 -12.91 2.27
C ARG A 91 -60.10 -14.09 3.24
N LYS A 92 -59.16 -15.04 3.17
CA LYS A 92 -59.11 -16.17 4.12
C LYS A 92 -58.97 -15.74 5.58
N HIS A 93 -58.31 -14.61 5.84
CA HIS A 93 -58.21 -14.04 7.18
C HIS A 93 -59.54 -13.41 7.61
N ALA A 94 -60.25 -12.73 6.70
CA ALA A 94 -61.60 -12.24 6.95
C ALA A 94 -62.59 -13.38 7.23
N ASP A 95 -62.60 -14.43 6.39
CA ASP A 95 -63.45 -15.62 6.55
C ASP A 95 -63.19 -16.35 7.89
N ALA A 96 -61.97 -16.24 8.42
CA ALA A 96 -61.58 -16.80 9.71
C ALA A 96 -61.80 -15.83 10.90
N ALA A 97 -62.51 -14.73 10.70
CA ALA A 97 -62.75 -13.67 11.68
C ALA A 97 -61.44 -13.14 12.32
N VAL A 98 -60.34 -13.13 11.56
CA VAL A 98 -59.08 -12.53 12.00
C VAL A 98 -59.11 -11.03 11.66
N PRO A 99 -58.90 -10.11 12.62
CA PRO A 99 -58.87 -8.68 12.34
C PRO A 99 -57.82 -8.32 11.29
N GLY A 100 -58.14 -7.41 10.36
CA GLY A 100 -57.20 -6.94 9.33
C GLY A 100 -55.89 -6.40 9.92
N ALA A 101 -55.95 -5.77 11.09
CA ALA A 101 -54.77 -5.33 11.83
C ALA A 101 -53.86 -6.49 12.28
N ALA A 102 -54.44 -7.63 12.70
CA ALA A 102 -53.66 -8.81 13.06
C ALA A 102 -53.02 -9.44 11.80
N PHE A 103 -53.74 -9.48 10.68
CA PHE A 103 -53.15 -9.87 9.38
C PHE A 103 -51.97 -8.97 8.99
N ALA A 104 -52.16 -7.64 9.03
CA ALA A 104 -51.12 -6.68 8.70
C ALA A 104 -49.90 -6.79 9.64
N ALA A 105 -50.12 -6.98 10.94
CA ALA A 105 -49.05 -7.10 11.93
C ALA A 105 -48.10 -8.29 11.68
N THR A 106 -48.54 -9.32 10.95
CA THR A 106 -47.66 -10.44 10.58
C THR A 106 -46.53 -10.06 9.62
N TYR A 107 -46.70 -8.99 8.83
CA TYR A 107 -45.66 -8.51 7.91
C TYR A 107 -44.46 -7.90 8.64
N GLY A 108 -44.62 -7.43 9.88
CA GLY A 108 -43.52 -6.89 10.69
C GLY A 108 -42.37 -7.88 10.88
N ALA A 109 -42.68 -9.17 11.09
CA ALA A 109 -41.67 -10.22 11.22
C ALA A 109 -40.88 -10.45 9.92
N ALA A 110 -41.50 -10.21 8.76
CA ALA A 110 -40.83 -10.30 7.47
C ALA A 110 -39.89 -9.14 7.23
N PHE A 111 -40.31 -7.92 7.57
CA PHE A 111 -39.47 -6.73 7.45
C PHE A 111 -38.22 -6.82 8.32
N GLU A 112 -38.36 -7.21 9.59
CA GLU A 112 -37.23 -7.38 10.51
C GLU A 112 -36.20 -8.39 9.97
N ALA A 113 -36.67 -9.57 9.53
CA ALA A 113 -35.81 -10.60 8.98
C ALA A 113 -35.13 -10.20 7.66
N MET A 114 -35.80 -9.44 6.78
CA MET A 114 -35.21 -8.90 5.55
C MET A 114 -34.10 -7.89 5.84
N ILE A 115 -34.36 -6.96 6.76
CA ILE A 115 -33.40 -5.92 7.14
C ILE A 115 -32.17 -6.56 7.79
N GLU A 116 -32.34 -7.44 8.77
CA GLU A 116 -31.23 -8.10 9.46
C GLU A 116 -30.37 -8.93 8.49
N ALA A 117 -31.00 -9.77 7.66
CA ALA A 117 -30.28 -10.61 6.69
C ALA A 117 -29.42 -9.79 5.71
N THR A 118 -29.93 -8.64 5.27
CA THR A 118 -29.25 -7.80 4.28
C THR A 118 -28.07 -7.08 4.88
N PHE A 119 -28.22 -6.49 6.07
CA PHE A 119 -27.14 -5.78 6.75
C PHE A 119 -26.05 -6.73 7.29
N ASP A 120 -26.40 -7.93 7.74
CA ASP A 120 -25.41 -8.96 8.09
C ASP A 120 -24.56 -9.38 6.89
N ARG A 121 -25.17 -9.48 5.70
CA ARG A 121 -24.43 -9.78 4.47
C ARG A 121 -23.50 -8.62 4.08
N LEU A 122 -24.00 -7.39 4.15
CA LEU A 122 -23.21 -6.18 3.86
C LEU A 122 -21.99 -6.10 4.78
N ASP A 123 -22.16 -6.30 6.09
CA ASP A 123 -21.05 -6.26 7.06
C ASP A 123 -19.98 -7.32 6.76
N HIS A 124 -20.38 -8.50 6.27
CA HIS A 124 -19.45 -9.55 5.88
C HIS A 124 -18.66 -9.22 4.60
N ARG A 125 -19.30 -8.57 3.60
CA ARG A 125 -18.70 -8.28 2.29
C ARG A 125 -17.89 -6.98 2.23
N LEU A 126 -18.16 -6.02 3.12
CA LEU A 126 -17.39 -4.77 3.21
C LEU A 126 -15.89 -4.97 3.56
N GLY A 127 -15.45 -6.19 3.85
CA GLY A 127 -14.04 -6.56 3.99
C GLY A 127 -13.30 -6.91 2.68
N GLU A 128 -13.99 -7.00 1.54
CA GLU A 128 -13.49 -7.60 0.28
C GLU A 128 -13.35 -6.62 -0.90
N GLY A 129 -12.71 -5.45 -0.71
CA GLY A 129 -12.20 -4.61 -1.81
C GLY A 129 -13.20 -3.73 -2.59
N ASN A 130 -12.70 -2.68 -3.25
CA ASN A 130 -13.47 -1.49 -3.65
C ASN A 130 -14.59 -1.69 -4.69
N ASP A 131 -14.35 -2.41 -5.79
CA ASP A 131 -15.35 -2.51 -6.88
C ASP A 131 -16.56 -3.37 -6.47
N ALA A 132 -16.32 -4.40 -5.65
CA ALA A 132 -17.37 -5.26 -5.13
C ALA A 132 -18.26 -4.54 -4.10
N VAL A 133 -17.72 -3.53 -3.41
CA VAL A 133 -18.43 -2.83 -2.33
C VAL A 133 -19.54 -1.94 -2.86
N SER A 134 -19.32 -1.18 -3.94
CA SER A 134 -20.36 -0.33 -4.52
C SER A 134 -21.50 -1.15 -5.11
N ASP A 135 -21.16 -2.14 -5.93
CA ASP A 135 -22.14 -3.02 -6.56
C ASP A 135 -22.96 -3.78 -5.52
N GLU A 136 -22.32 -4.27 -4.45
CA GLU A 136 -23.03 -4.95 -3.37
C GLU A 136 -23.92 -3.99 -2.58
N LEU A 137 -23.50 -2.74 -2.39
CA LEU A 137 -24.28 -1.75 -1.65
C LEU A 137 -25.53 -1.31 -2.41
N VAL A 138 -25.41 -1.03 -3.71
CA VAL A 138 -26.55 -0.76 -4.61
C VAL A 138 -27.47 -1.98 -4.71
N ARG A 139 -26.90 -3.19 -4.81
CA ARG A 139 -27.65 -4.44 -4.85
C ARG A 139 -28.42 -4.69 -3.54
N ALA A 140 -27.78 -4.49 -2.40
CA ALA A 140 -28.38 -4.69 -1.09
C ALA A 140 -29.48 -3.65 -0.82
N GLU A 141 -29.27 -2.40 -1.25
CA GLU A 141 -30.28 -1.36 -1.22
C GLU A 141 -31.49 -1.74 -2.07
N SER A 142 -31.30 -2.10 -3.36
CA SER A 142 -32.39 -2.54 -4.23
C SER A 142 -33.11 -3.78 -3.69
N GLU A 143 -32.40 -4.83 -3.27
CA GLU A 143 -33.00 -6.05 -2.71
C GLU A 143 -33.88 -5.74 -1.49
N LEU A 144 -33.40 -4.90 -0.59
CA LEU A 144 -34.10 -4.60 0.65
C LEU A 144 -35.27 -3.64 0.43
N VAL A 145 -35.07 -2.56 -0.34
CA VAL A 145 -36.13 -1.60 -0.65
C VAL A 145 -37.24 -2.26 -1.47
N ASP A 146 -36.92 -3.07 -2.48
CA ASP A 146 -37.93 -3.79 -3.28
C ASP A 146 -38.65 -4.86 -2.45
N GLY A 147 -37.94 -5.59 -1.57
CA GLY A 147 -38.54 -6.60 -0.69
C GLY A 147 -39.50 -6.00 0.34
N VAL A 148 -39.08 -4.92 1.00
CA VAL A 148 -39.92 -4.20 1.96
C VAL A 148 -41.11 -3.53 1.24
N TRP A 149 -40.90 -2.94 0.07
CA TRP A 149 -41.99 -2.38 -0.76
C TRP A 149 -43.00 -3.45 -1.20
N ALA A 150 -42.53 -4.64 -1.58
CA ALA A 150 -43.40 -5.76 -1.94
C ALA A 150 -44.22 -6.24 -0.74
N GLY A 151 -43.63 -6.27 0.46
CA GLY A 151 -44.36 -6.60 1.69
C GLY A 151 -45.43 -5.56 2.02
N VAL A 152 -45.14 -4.26 1.90
CA VAL A 152 -46.12 -3.19 2.13
C VAL A 152 -47.24 -3.21 1.07
N SER A 153 -46.91 -3.45 -0.19
CA SER A 153 -47.89 -3.57 -1.27
C SER A 153 -48.79 -4.80 -1.11
N GLY A 154 -48.22 -5.94 -0.71
CA GLY A 154 -48.96 -7.15 -0.39
C GLY A 154 -49.86 -6.96 0.83
N MET A 155 -49.36 -6.29 1.86
CA MET A 155 -50.15 -5.92 3.04
C MET A 155 -51.35 -5.04 2.65
N GLN A 156 -51.14 -4.00 1.83
CA GLN A 156 -52.22 -3.14 1.32
C GLN A 156 -53.26 -3.93 0.52
N ALA A 157 -52.83 -4.69 -0.48
CA ALA A 157 -53.73 -5.44 -1.34
C ALA A 157 -54.49 -6.54 -0.58
N GLY A 158 -53.86 -7.13 0.45
CA GLY A 158 -54.50 -8.07 1.36
C GLY A 158 -55.55 -7.40 2.27
N LEU A 159 -55.27 -6.20 2.78
CA LEU A 159 -56.22 -5.41 3.58
C LEU A 159 -57.45 -4.98 2.78
N GLU A 160 -57.26 -4.47 1.55
CA GLU A 160 -58.37 -4.09 0.65
C GLU A 160 -59.27 -5.30 0.33
N ALA A 161 -58.67 -6.47 0.13
CA ALA A 161 -59.41 -7.70 -0.16
C ALA A 161 -60.08 -8.30 1.09
N HIS A 162 -59.47 -8.13 2.27
CA HIS A 162 -60.04 -8.48 3.58
C HIS A 162 -61.32 -7.69 3.84
N GLU A 163 -61.29 -6.38 3.59
CA GLU A 163 -62.45 -5.48 3.70
C GLU A 163 -63.59 -5.89 2.75
N THR A 164 -63.27 -6.22 1.50
CA THR A 164 -64.26 -6.66 0.51
C THR A 164 -64.94 -7.99 0.92
N SER A 165 -64.25 -8.87 1.67
CA SER A 165 -64.82 -10.14 2.17
C SER A 165 -65.78 -9.92 3.34
N LEU A 166 -65.48 -8.98 4.24
CA LEU A 166 -66.34 -8.65 5.39
C LEU A 166 -67.70 -8.06 4.98
N LEU A 167 -67.77 -7.50 3.77
CA LEU A 167 -69.02 -7.02 3.16
C LEU A 167 -69.81 -8.13 2.44
N GLY A 168 -69.33 -9.37 2.45
CA GLY A 168 -69.84 -10.45 1.58
C GLY A 168 -70.15 -11.79 2.24
N ASP A 169 -69.72 -12.06 3.47
CA ASP A 169 -70.04 -13.33 4.15
C ASP A 169 -69.85 -13.15 5.67
N GLU A 170 -70.94 -13.27 6.43
CA GLU A 170 -70.87 -13.61 7.85
C GLU A 170 -71.73 -14.86 8.06
N ASP A 171 -71.07 -16.03 8.04
CA ASP A 171 -71.57 -17.29 8.58
C ASP A 171 -71.71 -17.13 10.10
N GLU A 172 -72.94 -16.98 10.59
CA GLU A 172 -73.25 -17.09 12.03
C GLU A 172 -73.60 -18.53 12.40
N ASP A 173 -72.96 -19.03 13.46
CA ASP A 173 -73.39 -20.22 14.19
C ASP A 173 -74.87 -20.06 14.62
N GLU A 174 -75.77 -20.75 13.93
CA GLU A 174 -77.21 -20.78 14.22
C GLU A 174 -77.49 -21.56 15.52
N ASP A 175 -77.67 -20.86 16.64
CA ASP A 175 -78.42 -21.40 17.78
C ASP A 175 -79.92 -21.09 17.61
N GLU A 176 -80.69 -22.11 17.19
CA GLU A 176 -82.15 -22.10 17.13
C GLU A 176 -82.77 -21.75 18.51
N LEU A 177 -83.19 -20.49 18.69
CA LEU A 177 -83.91 -20.04 19.87
C LEU A 177 -85.43 -20.26 19.72
N ASN A 178 -85.95 -21.21 20.50
CA ASN A 178 -87.38 -21.45 20.69
C ASN A 178 -87.86 -20.78 21.99
N VAL A 179 -88.98 -20.06 21.92
CA VAL A 179 -89.38 -18.96 22.82
C VAL A 179 -89.96 -19.39 24.18
N ASP A 180 -89.47 -18.80 25.28
CA ASP A 180 -90.29 -18.10 26.33
C ASP A 180 -89.44 -17.34 27.38
N ASP A 181 -89.98 -16.18 27.84
CA ASP A 181 -89.68 -15.32 29.00
C ASP A 181 -88.36 -14.50 29.11
N GLU A 182 -88.51 -13.18 28.90
CA GLU A 182 -87.87 -11.93 29.41
C GLU A 182 -86.44 -11.91 30.02
N ALA A 183 -85.98 -12.96 30.69
CA ALA A 183 -84.63 -13.05 31.29
C ALA A 183 -83.57 -13.62 30.34
N LEU A 184 -83.97 -14.23 29.22
CA LEU A 184 -83.06 -14.79 28.21
C LEU A 184 -82.54 -13.75 27.21
N LEU A 185 -83.29 -12.68 26.93
CA LEU A 185 -82.87 -11.60 26.02
C LEU A 185 -81.68 -10.79 26.57
N ASP A 186 -81.61 -10.61 27.89
CA ASP A 186 -80.44 -10.02 28.56
C ASP A 186 -79.25 -11.00 28.62
N GLY A 187 -79.48 -12.29 28.36
CA GLY A 187 -78.43 -13.29 28.20
C GLY A 187 -77.80 -13.29 26.80
N ILE A 188 -78.47 -12.68 25.82
CA ILE A 188 -77.92 -12.39 24.50
C ILE A 188 -76.95 -11.21 24.70
N GLY A 189 -75.66 -11.48 24.60
CA GLY A 189 -74.60 -10.49 24.86
C GLY A 189 -74.57 -9.33 23.86
N VAL A 190 -75.28 -9.46 22.73
CA VAL A 190 -75.37 -8.42 21.69
C VAL A 190 -76.60 -7.51 21.89
N PRO A 191 -76.50 -6.21 21.57
CA PRO A 191 -77.63 -5.29 21.58
C PRO A 191 -78.78 -5.79 20.70
N VAL A 192 -79.96 -6.01 21.29
CA VAL A 192 -81.15 -6.48 20.55
C VAL A 192 -82.43 -5.82 21.03
N PHE A 193 -83.30 -5.48 20.09
CA PHE A 193 -84.66 -5.04 20.36
C PHE A 193 -85.66 -5.69 19.39
N MET A 194 -86.96 -5.62 19.72
CA MET A 194 -88.02 -6.14 18.87
C MET A 194 -89.16 -5.16 18.73
N LEU A 195 -89.71 -5.04 17.52
CA LEU A 195 -90.92 -4.28 17.23
C LEU A 195 -92.09 -5.23 16.94
N ASP A 196 -93.27 -4.97 17.51
CA ASP A 196 -94.50 -5.69 17.15
C ASP A 196 -95.12 -5.18 15.84
N ALA A 197 -96.15 -5.86 15.34
CA ALA A 197 -96.87 -5.48 14.12
C ALA A 197 -97.52 -4.06 14.16
N ASN A 198 -97.55 -3.38 15.31
CA ASN A 198 -98.00 -1.99 15.46
C ASN A 198 -96.83 -0.99 15.61
N HIS A 199 -95.60 -1.40 15.25
CA HIS A 199 -94.37 -0.60 15.41
C HIS A 199 -94.00 -0.29 16.86
N ARG A 200 -94.48 -1.07 17.84
CA ARG A 200 -94.15 -0.84 19.24
C ARG A 200 -92.98 -1.69 19.69
N VAL A 201 -92.04 -1.07 20.41
CA VAL A 201 -90.94 -1.79 21.04
C VAL A 201 -91.50 -2.75 22.10
N VAL A 202 -91.36 -4.05 21.88
CA VAL A 202 -91.82 -5.11 22.80
C VAL A 202 -90.67 -5.79 23.52
N ALA A 203 -89.43 -5.62 23.05
CA ALA A 203 -88.23 -6.04 23.75
C ALA A 203 -87.09 -5.05 23.55
N TRP A 204 -86.24 -4.93 24.57
CA TRP A 204 -85.07 -4.05 24.63
C TRP A 204 -84.14 -4.62 25.71
N ASN A 205 -83.02 -5.22 25.31
CA ASN A 205 -82.10 -5.89 26.24
C ASN A 205 -81.07 -4.95 26.90
N SER A 206 -80.35 -5.44 27.90
CA SER A 206 -79.32 -4.66 28.61
C SER A 206 -78.20 -4.15 27.68
N SER A 207 -77.75 -4.94 26.71
CA SER A 207 -76.68 -4.51 25.80
C SER A 207 -77.10 -3.33 24.92
N ILE A 208 -78.38 -3.24 24.53
CA ILE A 208 -78.89 -2.10 23.76
C ILE A 208 -79.17 -0.87 24.62
N GLU A 209 -79.47 -1.04 25.92
CA GLU A 209 -79.45 0.06 26.89
C GLU A 209 -78.06 0.68 27.01
N GLU A 210 -77.01 -0.15 27.08
CA GLU A 210 -75.61 0.30 27.17
C GLU A 210 -75.15 1.02 25.89
N LEU A 211 -75.48 0.47 24.71
CA LEU A 211 -75.12 1.07 23.43
C LEU A 211 -75.80 2.44 23.21
N THR A 212 -77.07 2.57 23.57
CA THR A 212 -77.88 3.77 23.26
C THR A 212 -77.99 4.75 24.43
N SER A 213 -77.46 4.40 25.60
CA SER A 213 -77.70 5.10 26.88
C SER A 213 -79.20 5.32 27.17
N THR A 214 -80.10 4.49 26.64
CA THR A 214 -81.56 4.62 26.77
C THR A 214 -82.11 3.46 27.60
N PRO A 215 -82.65 3.73 28.80
CA PRO A 215 -83.21 2.68 29.66
C PRO A 215 -84.41 1.98 29.00
N ARG A 216 -84.54 0.67 29.17
CA ARG A 216 -85.66 -0.16 28.69
C ARG A 216 -87.01 0.37 29.11
N ALA A 217 -87.12 0.90 30.34
CA ALA A 217 -88.35 1.49 30.84
C ALA A 217 -88.81 2.72 30.02
N GLU A 218 -87.87 3.39 29.33
CA GLU A 218 -88.14 4.49 28.39
C GLU A 218 -88.44 3.95 26.99
N ALA A 219 -87.77 2.87 26.55
CA ALA A 219 -87.89 2.33 25.20
C ALA A 219 -89.14 1.46 24.97
N ILE A 220 -89.53 0.61 25.94
CA ILE A 220 -90.65 -0.33 25.80
C ILE A 220 -91.99 0.39 25.61
N GLY A 221 -92.75 -0.04 24.60
CA GLY A 221 -94.07 0.50 24.25
C GLY A 221 -94.04 1.78 23.42
N THR A 222 -92.86 2.30 23.09
CA THR A 222 -92.70 3.45 22.18
C THR A 222 -92.88 3.04 20.73
N GLU A 223 -93.32 3.97 19.88
CA GLU A 223 -93.43 3.82 18.41
C GLU A 223 -92.26 4.54 17.69
N GLN A 224 -91.21 4.94 18.42
CA GLN A 224 -90.10 5.76 17.91
C GLN A 224 -88.75 5.21 18.36
N ALA A 225 -88.51 3.91 18.13
CA ALA A 225 -87.26 3.25 18.49
C ALA A 225 -86.02 3.95 17.90
N SER A 226 -86.15 4.54 16.71
CA SER A 226 -85.04 5.23 16.03
C SER A 226 -84.47 6.41 16.82
N THR A 227 -85.26 7.06 17.69
CA THR A 227 -84.79 8.21 18.48
C THR A 227 -83.73 7.85 19.52
N ALA A 228 -83.62 6.57 19.90
CA ALA A 228 -82.57 6.08 20.79
C ALA A 228 -81.19 6.03 20.10
N PHE A 229 -81.16 5.81 18.79
CA PHE A 229 -79.92 5.77 17.98
C PHE A 229 -79.62 7.12 17.31
N TYR A 230 -80.68 7.93 17.09
CA TYR A 230 -80.63 9.20 16.38
C TYR A 230 -81.41 10.27 17.15
N PRO A 231 -80.90 10.75 18.29
CA PRO A 231 -81.57 11.79 19.08
C PRO A 231 -81.71 13.12 18.32
N ASP A 232 -80.92 13.33 17.27
CA ASP A 232 -80.99 14.46 16.35
C ASP A 232 -82.09 14.32 15.26
N GLY A 233 -82.74 13.16 15.19
CA GLY A 233 -83.82 12.87 14.24
C GLY A 233 -83.35 12.66 12.80
N ARG A 234 -82.05 12.44 12.55
CA ARG A 234 -81.50 12.25 11.19
C ARG A 234 -82.04 11.01 10.48
N ARG A 235 -82.53 10.02 11.25
CA ARG A 235 -83.15 8.80 10.74
C ARG A 235 -84.48 8.54 11.45
N ALA A 236 -85.56 8.58 10.67
CA ALA A 236 -86.93 8.54 11.19
C ALA A 236 -87.48 7.12 11.46
N LYS A 237 -86.83 6.08 10.93
CA LYS A 237 -87.25 4.68 11.04
C LYS A 237 -86.03 3.77 11.26
N THR A 238 -86.18 2.77 12.13
CA THR A 238 -85.20 1.68 12.31
C THR A 238 -85.24 0.70 11.13
N LEU A 239 -84.30 -0.26 11.06
CA LEU A 239 -84.36 -1.30 10.04
C LEU A 239 -85.61 -2.17 10.22
N ALA A 240 -85.95 -2.50 11.46
CA ALA A 240 -87.17 -3.22 11.83
C ALA A 240 -88.44 -2.47 11.42
N ASP A 241 -88.46 -1.13 11.56
CA ASP A 241 -89.59 -0.32 11.08
C ASP A 241 -89.77 -0.41 9.56
N LYS A 242 -88.68 -0.38 8.79
CA LYS A 242 -88.71 -0.53 7.33
C LYS A 242 -89.22 -1.92 6.93
N ILE A 243 -88.77 -2.96 7.62
CA ILE A 243 -89.18 -4.35 7.35
C ILE A 243 -90.64 -4.58 7.73
N LEU A 244 -91.13 -4.00 8.83
CA LEU A 244 -92.55 -4.10 9.22
C LEU A 244 -93.50 -3.54 8.15
N GLU A 245 -93.10 -2.49 7.42
CA GLU A 245 -93.92 -1.89 6.36
C GLU A 245 -94.00 -2.78 5.10
N VAL A 246 -92.90 -3.45 4.77
CA VAL A 246 -92.76 -4.20 3.50
C VAL A 246 -91.96 -5.50 3.73
N PRO A 247 -92.51 -6.47 4.49
CA PRO A 247 -91.73 -7.55 5.10
C PRO A 247 -91.15 -8.56 4.10
N GLU A 248 -91.72 -8.67 2.90
CA GLU A 248 -91.23 -9.56 1.84
C GLU A 248 -90.34 -8.87 0.79
N ASN A 249 -90.29 -7.52 0.75
CA ASN A 249 -89.57 -6.77 -0.29
C ASN A 249 -88.81 -5.54 0.24
N ALA A 250 -88.47 -5.53 1.52
CA ALA A 250 -87.85 -4.36 2.15
C ALA A 250 -86.53 -3.95 1.45
N HIS A 251 -85.74 -4.92 0.98
CA HIS A 251 -84.51 -4.72 0.20
C HIS A 251 -84.72 -3.95 -1.12
N LEU A 252 -85.86 -4.14 -1.79
CA LEU A 252 -86.17 -3.43 -3.04
C LEU A 252 -86.70 -2.01 -2.80
N GLU A 253 -87.38 -1.77 -1.68
CA GLU A 253 -88.07 -0.51 -1.41
C GLU A 253 -87.20 0.49 -0.65
N PHE A 254 -86.34 0.00 0.26
CA PHE A 254 -85.52 0.83 1.13
C PHE A 254 -84.02 0.79 0.86
N ASP A 255 -83.60 0.12 -0.21
CA ASP A 255 -82.19 -0.05 -0.59
C ASP A 255 -81.37 -0.60 0.59
N ILE A 256 -81.91 -1.65 1.21
CA ILE A 256 -81.29 -2.37 2.32
C ILE A 256 -80.79 -3.72 1.81
N GLU A 257 -79.72 -4.20 2.39
CA GLU A 257 -79.14 -5.47 2.02
C GLU A 257 -80.02 -6.63 2.51
N GLN A 258 -80.19 -7.65 1.68
CA GLN A 258 -80.84 -8.90 2.04
C GLN A 258 -79.80 -9.99 1.96
N ASP A 259 -79.71 -10.79 3.01
CA ASP A 259 -78.76 -11.89 3.10
C ASP A 259 -79.02 -12.92 1.99
N GLU A 260 -77.96 -13.37 1.33
CA GLU A 260 -78.05 -14.25 0.16
C GLU A 260 -78.54 -15.66 0.54
N ASP A 261 -78.25 -16.12 1.75
CA ASP A 261 -78.54 -17.47 2.23
C ASP A 261 -79.83 -17.53 3.06
N ASP A 262 -80.10 -16.51 3.88
CA ASP A 262 -81.38 -16.32 4.56
C ASP A 262 -82.13 -15.11 4.00
N HIS A 263 -83.02 -15.36 3.03
CA HIS A 263 -83.83 -14.31 2.41
C HIS A 263 -84.81 -13.61 3.40
N GLN A 264 -84.83 -13.97 4.67
CA GLN A 264 -85.57 -13.26 5.71
C GLN A 264 -84.67 -12.42 6.62
N LEU A 265 -83.35 -12.46 6.47
CA LEU A 265 -82.41 -11.60 7.17
C LEU A 265 -82.08 -10.38 6.30
N TYR A 266 -82.13 -9.20 6.91
CA TYR A 266 -81.83 -7.93 6.28
C TYR A 266 -80.74 -7.19 7.05
N ARG A 267 -79.87 -6.48 6.35
CA ARG A 267 -78.79 -5.68 6.95
C ARG A 267 -78.82 -4.24 6.46
N ASP A 268 -78.37 -3.32 7.30
CA ASP A 268 -78.26 -1.88 7.01
C ASP A 268 -77.16 -1.30 7.90
N GLU A 269 -76.37 -0.36 7.38
CA GLU A 269 -75.27 0.25 8.11
C GLU A 269 -75.59 1.72 8.41
N SER A 270 -75.08 2.22 9.54
CA SER A 270 -75.20 3.62 9.86
C SER A 270 -74.18 4.07 10.89
N HIS A 271 -73.90 5.36 10.86
CA HIS A 271 -73.31 6.01 12.02
C HIS A 271 -74.47 6.32 12.98
N MET A 272 -74.35 6.11 14.28
CA MET A 272 -75.26 6.61 15.30
C MET A 272 -74.56 7.64 16.18
N MET A 273 -75.34 8.42 16.91
CA MET A 273 -74.81 9.30 17.94
C MET A 273 -75.48 8.94 19.26
N THR A 274 -74.71 8.51 20.24
CA THR A 274 -75.24 8.24 21.57
C THR A 274 -75.76 9.53 22.19
N LYS A 275 -76.63 9.42 23.22
CA LYS A 275 -77.10 10.60 23.98
C LYS A 275 -75.94 11.40 24.62
N ASP A 276 -74.79 10.76 24.80
CA ASP A 276 -73.57 11.36 25.37
C ASP A 276 -72.70 12.08 24.31
N GLY A 277 -73.10 12.05 23.03
CA GLY A 277 -72.45 12.77 21.93
C GLY A 277 -71.30 12.02 21.26
N GLU A 278 -71.13 10.73 21.57
CA GLU A 278 -70.16 9.87 20.89
C GLU A 278 -70.75 9.37 19.57
N GLU A 279 -70.01 9.56 18.48
CA GLU A 279 -70.33 8.95 17.21
C GLU A 279 -69.85 7.49 17.21
N ARG A 280 -70.74 6.59 16.82
CA ARG A 280 -70.47 5.16 16.72
C ARG A 280 -70.86 4.64 15.35
N GLU A 281 -70.06 3.77 14.80
CA GLU A 281 -70.38 3.06 13.57
C GLU A 281 -71.08 1.77 13.92
N ILE A 282 -72.30 1.58 13.41
CA ILE A 282 -73.15 0.45 13.76
C ILE A 282 -73.70 -0.26 12.52
N VAL A 283 -73.78 -1.57 12.63
CA VAL A 283 -74.44 -2.44 11.65
C VAL A 283 -75.70 -3.00 12.28
N PHE A 284 -76.81 -2.90 11.56
CA PHE A 284 -78.09 -3.43 11.96
C PHE A 284 -78.36 -4.72 11.21
N SER A 285 -78.83 -5.75 11.91
CA SER A 285 -79.35 -6.98 11.31
C SER A 285 -80.76 -7.21 11.81
N ALA A 286 -81.72 -7.42 10.92
CA ALA A 286 -83.12 -7.55 11.30
C ALA A 286 -83.85 -8.68 10.57
N LYS A 287 -84.70 -9.41 11.33
CA LYS A 287 -85.42 -10.59 10.85
C LYS A 287 -86.91 -10.55 11.25
N PRO A 288 -87.84 -10.68 10.30
CA PRO A 288 -89.27 -10.77 10.58
C PRO A 288 -89.62 -12.14 11.17
N LEU A 289 -90.46 -12.13 12.21
CA LEU A 289 -91.00 -13.31 12.86
C LEU A 289 -92.44 -13.53 12.40
N TYR A 290 -92.74 -14.74 11.92
CA TYR A 290 -94.07 -15.13 11.48
C TYR A 290 -94.66 -16.23 12.37
N GLN A 291 -95.94 -16.13 12.69
CA GLN A 291 -96.69 -17.20 13.35
C GLN A 291 -97.95 -17.50 12.54
N ASN A 292 -98.13 -18.75 12.12
CA ASN A 292 -99.24 -19.19 11.26
C ASN A 292 -99.38 -18.40 9.93
N GLY A 293 -98.26 -17.86 9.42
CA GLY A 293 -98.23 -17.07 8.18
C GLY A 293 -98.59 -15.58 8.36
N GLU A 294 -98.76 -15.10 9.59
CA GLU A 294 -98.96 -13.69 9.93
C GLU A 294 -97.69 -13.14 10.59
N LEU A 295 -97.23 -11.94 10.17
CA LEU A 295 -96.08 -11.25 10.76
C LEU A 295 -96.45 -10.80 12.17
N ILE A 296 -95.70 -11.27 13.17
CA ILE A 296 -95.97 -10.96 14.58
C ILE A 296 -95.02 -9.89 15.15
N ALA A 297 -93.76 -9.88 14.69
CA ALA A 297 -92.73 -8.96 15.15
C ALA A 297 -91.55 -8.92 14.18
N VAL A 298 -90.65 -7.97 14.35
CA VAL A 298 -89.30 -7.97 13.74
C VAL A 298 -88.28 -7.83 14.85
N VAL A 299 -87.29 -8.71 14.86
CA VAL A 299 -86.11 -8.62 15.75
C VAL A 299 -85.03 -7.85 15.04
N GLU A 300 -84.39 -6.90 15.71
CA GLU A 300 -83.23 -6.17 15.21
C GLU A 300 -82.09 -6.21 16.23
N THR A 301 -80.94 -6.68 15.78
CA THR A 301 -79.68 -6.63 16.51
C THR A 301 -78.83 -5.47 16.00
N VAL A 302 -78.02 -4.90 16.89
CA VAL A 302 -77.13 -3.76 16.57
C VAL A 302 -75.72 -4.09 17.00
N ASN A 303 -74.78 -4.07 16.07
CA ASN A 303 -73.37 -4.33 16.32
C ASN A 303 -72.56 -3.03 16.24
N ASP A 304 -71.75 -2.74 17.27
CA ASP A 304 -70.89 -1.55 17.34
C ASP A 304 -69.52 -1.87 16.76
N ARG A 305 -69.23 -1.32 15.57
CA ARG A 305 -67.98 -1.53 14.82
C ARG A 305 -67.03 -0.34 14.88
N THR A 306 -67.26 0.62 15.79
CA THR A 306 -66.49 1.87 15.86
C THR A 306 -64.99 1.66 16.05
N GLU A 307 -64.59 0.74 16.93
CA GLU A 307 -63.16 0.45 17.14
C GLU A 307 -62.54 -0.27 15.94
N ASP A 308 -63.28 -1.13 15.26
CA ASP A 308 -62.81 -1.85 14.09
C ASP A 308 -62.64 -0.91 12.89
N ALA A 309 -63.57 0.02 12.69
CA ALA A 309 -63.48 1.05 11.66
C ALA A 309 -62.32 2.02 11.90
N ARG A 310 -62.15 2.53 13.12
CA ARG A 310 -60.99 3.39 13.48
C ARG A 310 -59.66 2.66 13.33
N ARG A 311 -59.62 1.39 13.74
CA ARG A 311 -58.43 0.53 13.58
C ARG A 311 -58.12 0.31 12.12
N HIS A 312 -59.13 0.06 11.30
CA HIS A 312 -58.96 -0.06 9.86
C HIS A 312 -58.42 1.23 9.24
N GLU A 313 -59.06 2.38 9.49
CA GLU A 313 -58.62 3.68 8.98
C GLU A 313 -57.16 3.99 9.35
N SER A 314 -56.78 3.76 10.61
CA SER A 314 -55.43 4.02 11.09
C SER A 314 -54.40 3.05 10.51
N VAL A 315 -54.75 1.77 10.32
CA VAL A 315 -53.87 0.80 9.65
C VAL A 315 -53.70 1.15 8.18
N THR A 316 -54.78 1.51 7.47
CA THR A 316 -54.70 1.94 6.06
C THR A 316 -53.81 3.17 5.90
N GLY A 317 -53.98 4.19 6.74
CA GLY A 317 -53.11 5.38 6.74
C GLY A 317 -51.63 5.06 7.02
N LEU A 318 -51.35 4.11 7.92
CA LEU A 318 -49.99 3.64 8.18
C LEU A 318 -49.37 2.98 6.93
N VAL A 319 -50.12 2.10 6.27
CA VAL A 319 -49.65 1.38 5.07
C VAL A 319 -49.39 2.34 3.92
N GLU A 320 -50.25 3.34 3.71
CA GLU A 320 -50.06 4.39 2.69
C GLU A 320 -48.78 5.21 2.93
N GLU A 321 -48.53 5.61 4.18
CA GLU A 321 -47.33 6.37 4.56
C GLU A 321 -46.03 5.57 4.35
N LEU A 322 -46.04 4.30 4.73
CA LEU A 322 -44.93 3.38 4.47
C LEU A 322 -44.71 3.18 2.96
N GLY A 323 -45.78 3.00 2.19
CA GLY A 323 -45.72 2.84 0.74
C GLY A 323 -45.13 4.06 0.04
N SER A 324 -45.54 5.27 0.45
CA SER A 324 -44.99 6.54 -0.03
C SER A 324 -43.50 6.67 0.28
N THR A 325 -43.12 6.40 1.53
CA THR A 325 -41.72 6.47 1.99
C THR A 325 -40.83 5.50 1.23
N LEU A 326 -41.26 4.24 1.07
CA LEU A 326 -40.50 3.22 0.35
C LEU A 326 -40.40 3.52 -1.15
N THR A 327 -41.44 4.13 -1.73
CA THR A 327 -41.38 4.60 -3.13
C THR A 327 -40.32 5.70 -3.30
N ALA A 328 -40.23 6.63 -2.34
CA ALA A 328 -39.19 7.66 -2.34
C ALA A 328 -37.79 7.03 -2.19
N MET A 329 -37.61 6.07 -1.26
CA MET A 329 -36.35 5.34 -1.11
C MET A 329 -35.97 4.58 -2.39
N ARG A 330 -36.92 3.90 -3.03
CA ARG A 330 -36.71 3.18 -4.30
C ARG A 330 -36.27 4.08 -5.46
N SER A 331 -36.64 5.36 -5.39
CA SER A 331 -36.20 6.37 -6.35
C SER A 331 -34.83 7.01 -6.02
N GLY A 332 -34.11 6.47 -5.03
CA GLY A 332 -32.79 6.96 -4.60
C GLY A 332 -32.84 8.03 -3.50
N ASN A 333 -34.00 8.32 -2.91
CA ASN A 333 -34.11 9.23 -1.77
C ASN A 333 -34.08 8.44 -0.46
N LEU A 334 -32.89 7.99 -0.07
CA LEU A 334 -32.67 7.27 1.19
C LEU A 334 -32.86 8.14 2.44
N SER A 335 -33.09 9.44 2.30
CA SER A 335 -33.44 10.36 3.38
C SER A 335 -34.95 10.43 3.67
N ALA A 336 -35.80 9.82 2.85
CA ALA A 336 -37.23 9.74 3.11
C ALA A 336 -37.52 9.00 4.42
N ARG A 337 -38.40 9.54 5.28
CA ARG A 337 -38.77 8.92 6.55
C ARG A 337 -40.28 8.89 6.67
N ALA A 338 -40.81 7.76 7.10
CA ALA A 338 -42.22 7.59 7.39
C ALA A 338 -42.57 8.35 8.67
N ASP A 339 -43.60 9.19 8.61
CA ASP A 339 -44.13 9.96 9.74
C ASP A 339 -45.60 9.59 9.98
N PHE A 340 -45.83 8.62 10.87
CA PHE A 340 -47.16 8.13 11.21
C PHE A 340 -47.48 8.39 12.69
N THR A 341 -48.68 8.88 12.95
CA THR A 341 -49.23 9.06 14.31
C THR A 341 -50.58 8.35 14.39
N ASP A 342 -50.71 7.40 15.32
CA ASP A 342 -51.99 6.75 15.62
C ASP A 342 -52.91 7.72 16.39
N GLU A 343 -53.84 8.36 15.68
CA GLU A 343 -54.77 9.35 16.23
C GLU A 343 -55.73 8.74 17.27
N TYR A 344 -56.09 7.46 17.10
CA TYR A 344 -57.10 6.78 17.90
C TYR A 344 -56.52 5.85 18.97
N GLY A 345 -55.22 5.52 18.92
CA GLY A 345 -54.57 4.62 19.87
C GLY A 345 -55.02 3.16 19.72
N VAL A 346 -55.39 2.77 18.51
CA VAL A 346 -56.03 1.50 18.16
C VAL A 346 -55.14 0.59 17.32
N VAL A 347 -54.00 1.10 16.83
CA VAL A 347 -53.01 0.36 16.04
C VAL A 347 -52.10 -0.43 16.97
N ASP A 348 -51.79 -1.66 16.58
CA ASP A 348 -50.87 -2.51 17.35
C ASP A 348 -49.45 -1.93 17.40
N ASP A 349 -48.81 -1.96 18.56
CA ASP A 349 -47.42 -1.49 18.76
C ASP A 349 -46.43 -2.12 17.77
N ARG A 350 -46.68 -3.37 17.32
CA ARG A 350 -45.84 -4.06 16.33
C ARG A 350 -45.97 -3.43 14.95
N LEU A 351 -47.16 -2.99 14.55
CA LEU A 351 -47.35 -2.26 13.29
C LEU A 351 -46.69 -0.89 13.35
N ILE A 352 -46.79 -0.19 14.49
CA ILE A 352 -46.07 1.06 14.71
C ILE A 352 -44.55 0.83 14.62
N SER A 353 -44.04 -0.29 15.14
CA SER A 353 -42.60 -0.60 15.08
C SER A 353 -42.07 -0.79 13.65
N VAL A 354 -42.93 -1.11 12.66
CA VAL A 354 -42.52 -1.18 11.25
C VAL A 354 -42.06 0.18 10.73
N VAL A 355 -42.68 1.26 11.18
CA VAL A 355 -42.25 2.65 10.86
C VAL A 355 -40.83 2.87 11.34
N ASP A 356 -40.54 2.47 12.58
CA ASP A 356 -39.20 2.58 13.15
C ASP A 356 -38.19 1.72 12.39
N GLN A 357 -38.57 0.50 11.97
CA GLN A 357 -37.72 -0.40 11.19
C GLN A 357 -37.36 0.17 9.81
N VAL A 358 -38.34 0.70 9.06
CA VAL A 358 -38.10 1.35 7.75
C VAL A 358 -37.23 2.60 7.91
N ASN A 359 -37.50 3.40 8.95
CA ASN A 359 -36.70 4.58 9.23
C ASN A 359 -35.26 4.24 9.67
N ASP A 360 -35.06 3.16 10.43
CA ASP A 360 -33.73 2.67 10.82
C ASP A 360 -32.96 2.12 9.63
N MET A 361 -33.63 1.36 8.74
CA MET A 361 -33.07 0.91 7.47
C MET A 361 -32.53 2.08 6.64
N GLY A 362 -33.33 3.14 6.44
CA GLY A 362 -32.89 4.34 5.72
C GLY A 362 -31.66 4.99 6.35
N LYS A 363 -31.63 5.12 7.69
CA LYS A 363 -30.46 5.66 8.42
C LYS A 363 -29.21 4.80 8.25
N ARG A 364 -29.35 3.47 8.26
CA ARG A 364 -28.22 2.55 8.09
C ARG A 364 -27.62 2.67 6.69
N PHE A 365 -28.44 2.77 5.64
CA PHE A 365 -27.92 3.00 4.30
C PHE A 365 -27.25 4.38 4.14
N GLU A 366 -27.81 5.45 4.70
CA GLU A 366 -27.16 6.78 4.70
C GLU A 366 -25.78 6.73 5.36
N LEU A 367 -25.67 6.04 6.50
CA LEU A 367 -24.39 5.90 7.20
C LEU A 367 -23.39 5.08 6.39
N LEU A 368 -23.83 4.02 5.71
CA LEU A 368 -22.97 3.21 4.85
C LEU A 368 -22.51 4.00 3.62
N ALA A 369 -23.42 4.69 2.93
CA ALA A 369 -23.10 5.53 1.78
C ALA A 369 -22.08 6.63 2.17
N SER A 370 -22.30 7.32 3.29
CA SER A 370 -21.36 8.32 3.81
C SER A 370 -19.99 7.74 4.14
N ARG A 371 -19.91 6.52 4.67
CA ARG A 371 -18.62 5.86 4.95
C ARG A 371 -17.88 5.48 3.67
N VAL A 372 -18.60 4.99 2.65
CA VAL A 372 -18.00 4.65 1.36
C VAL A 372 -17.51 5.91 0.63
N ASP A 373 -18.25 7.02 0.69
CA ASP A 373 -17.82 8.32 0.15
C ASP A 373 -16.54 8.86 0.82
N GLU A 374 -16.47 8.78 2.16
CA GLU A 374 -15.28 9.16 2.92
C GLU A 374 -14.07 8.30 2.52
N GLN A 375 -14.24 6.98 2.43
CA GLN A 375 -13.19 6.05 2.00
C GLN A 375 -12.76 6.28 0.54
N ALA A 376 -13.71 6.57 -0.35
CA ALA A 376 -13.43 6.90 -1.74
C ALA A 376 -12.58 8.18 -1.84
N SER A 377 -12.90 9.19 -1.03
CA SER A 377 -12.13 10.44 -0.93
C SER A 377 -10.72 10.23 -0.40
N GLU A 378 -10.54 9.43 0.65
CA GLU A 378 -9.22 9.07 1.18
C GLU A 378 -8.38 8.29 0.15
N LEU A 379 -9.02 7.40 -0.60
CA LEU A 379 -8.35 6.67 -1.68
C LEU A 379 -7.97 7.61 -2.83
N ALA A 380 -8.82 8.57 -3.19
CA ALA A 380 -8.51 9.57 -4.22
C ALA A 380 -7.25 10.38 -3.85
N GLU A 381 -7.13 10.83 -2.60
CA GLU A 381 -5.94 11.52 -2.12
C GLU A 381 -4.69 10.62 -2.18
N SER A 382 -4.84 9.35 -1.81
CA SER A 382 -3.74 8.37 -1.87
C SER A 382 -3.26 8.12 -3.32
N VAL A 383 -4.19 8.07 -4.27
CA VAL A 383 -3.89 7.93 -5.71
C VAL A 383 -3.19 9.18 -6.26
N ASP A 384 -3.62 10.38 -5.87
CA ASP A 384 -2.96 11.64 -6.26
C ASP A 384 -1.52 11.70 -5.72
N GLN A 385 -1.30 11.30 -4.46
CA GLN A 385 0.03 11.18 -3.87
C GLN A 385 0.91 10.15 -4.60
N ALA A 386 0.35 9.00 -4.99
CA ALA A 386 1.06 7.99 -5.76
C ALA A 386 1.44 8.52 -7.15
N SER A 387 0.54 9.23 -7.83
CA SER A 387 0.81 9.87 -9.12
C SER A 387 1.89 10.94 -9.01
N GLY A 388 1.85 11.80 -7.99
CA GLY A 388 2.90 12.80 -7.75
C GLY A 388 4.26 12.17 -7.43
N SER A 389 4.26 11.05 -6.71
CA SER A 389 5.48 10.27 -6.42
C SER A 389 6.06 9.65 -7.69
N ALA A 390 5.22 9.09 -8.56
CA ALA A 390 5.63 8.54 -9.84
C ALA A 390 6.30 9.61 -10.73
N HIS A 391 5.71 10.79 -10.83
CA HIS A 391 6.31 11.90 -11.59
C HIS A 391 7.67 12.36 -11.01
N THR A 392 7.80 12.36 -9.67
CA THR A 392 9.09 12.66 -9.03
C THR A 392 10.14 11.59 -9.33
N ILE A 393 9.74 10.32 -9.47
CA ILE A 393 10.64 9.23 -9.84
C ILE A 393 11.09 9.39 -11.30
N GLU A 394 10.17 9.72 -12.21
CA GLU A 394 10.45 10.02 -13.62
C GLU A 394 11.52 11.13 -13.76
N GLU A 395 11.35 12.27 -13.07
CA GLU A 395 12.35 13.35 -13.08
C GLU A 395 13.73 12.89 -12.58
N ARG A 396 13.76 12.01 -11.58
CA ARG A 396 15.01 11.46 -11.03
C ARG A 396 15.68 10.46 -11.97
N VAL A 397 14.90 9.67 -12.70
CA VAL A 397 15.37 8.75 -13.74
C VAL A 397 16.05 9.53 -14.87
N ASP A 398 15.47 10.65 -15.29
CA ASP A 398 16.07 11.56 -16.27
C ASP A 398 17.41 12.13 -15.78
N GLU A 399 17.45 12.65 -14.54
CA GLU A 399 18.67 13.17 -13.93
C GLU A 399 19.76 12.08 -13.83
N GLN A 400 19.38 10.88 -13.39
CA GLN A 400 20.28 9.74 -13.27
C GLN A 400 20.86 9.34 -14.63
N THR A 401 20.05 9.31 -15.68
CA THR A 401 20.52 9.02 -17.04
C THR A 401 21.55 10.04 -17.52
N SER A 402 21.33 11.33 -17.26
CA SER A 402 22.30 12.38 -17.58
C SER A 402 23.61 12.22 -16.78
N LEU A 403 23.52 11.86 -15.50
CA LEU A 403 24.69 11.61 -14.65
C LEU A 403 25.49 10.40 -15.15
N LEU A 404 24.84 9.30 -15.50
CA LEU A 404 25.51 8.10 -16.04
C LEU A 404 26.25 8.41 -17.35
N SER A 405 25.64 9.19 -18.25
CA SER A 405 26.30 9.66 -19.48
C SER A 405 27.56 10.50 -19.20
N THR A 406 27.49 11.34 -18.16
CA THR A 406 28.64 12.14 -17.71
C THR A 406 29.75 11.24 -17.18
N VAL A 407 29.43 10.28 -16.32
CA VAL A 407 30.39 9.33 -15.76
C VAL A 407 31.04 8.50 -16.86
N ALA A 408 30.27 8.01 -17.85
CA ALA A 408 30.81 7.28 -18.99
C ALA A 408 31.84 8.12 -19.77
N THR A 409 31.53 9.40 -20.02
CA THR A 409 32.46 10.33 -20.68
C THR A 409 33.72 10.58 -19.84
N GLU A 410 33.59 10.70 -18.52
CA GLU A 410 34.75 10.85 -17.63
C GLU A 410 35.63 9.60 -17.62
N MET A 411 35.04 8.40 -17.64
CA MET A 411 35.77 7.14 -17.73
C MET A 411 36.49 6.96 -19.06
N GLU A 412 35.90 7.39 -20.18
CA GLU A 412 36.58 7.42 -21.49
C GLU A 412 37.82 8.33 -21.45
N ASN A 413 37.68 9.53 -20.88
CA ASN A 413 38.81 10.45 -20.72
C ASN A 413 39.88 9.88 -19.78
N PHE A 414 39.46 9.23 -18.69
CA PHE A 414 40.38 8.58 -17.77
C PHE A 414 41.15 7.46 -18.47
N SER A 415 40.47 6.60 -19.25
CA SER A 415 41.12 5.57 -20.06
C SER A 415 42.14 6.15 -21.05
N ALA A 416 41.87 7.31 -21.65
CA ALA A 416 42.83 7.99 -22.52
C ALA A 416 44.07 8.47 -21.73
N SER A 417 43.88 9.03 -20.53
CA SER A 417 44.99 9.40 -19.65
C SER A 417 45.82 8.20 -19.22
N MET A 418 45.20 7.04 -18.96
CA MET A 418 45.93 5.80 -18.64
C MET A 418 46.84 5.35 -19.79
N GLN A 419 46.38 5.49 -21.04
CA GLN A 419 47.20 5.18 -22.21
C GLN A 419 48.37 6.16 -22.35
N GLU A 420 48.17 7.43 -22.02
CA GLU A 420 49.24 8.44 -22.02
C GLU A 420 50.29 8.17 -20.94
N VAL A 421 49.86 7.76 -19.73
CA VAL A 421 50.76 7.36 -18.65
C VAL A 421 51.55 6.10 -19.01
N ALA A 422 50.93 5.10 -19.63
CA ALA A 422 51.63 3.92 -20.12
C ALA A 422 52.72 4.29 -21.14
N ALA A 423 52.37 5.12 -22.14
CA ALA A 423 53.33 5.57 -23.14
C ALA A 423 54.50 6.39 -22.54
N SER A 424 54.20 7.24 -21.55
CA SER A 424 55.22 8.01 -20.82
C SER A 424 56.13 7.09 -19.99
N SER A 425 55.56 6.05 -19.37
CA SER A 425 56.31 5.06 -18.58
C SER A 425 57.29 4.28 -19.47
N ASP A 426 56.86 3.84 -20.65
CA ASP A 426 57.73 3.20 -21.65
C ASP A 426 58.88 4.12 -22.11
N GLN A 427 58.58 5.41 -22.31
CA GLN A 427 59.59 6.39 -22.69
C GLN A 427 60.63 6.61 -21.59
N VAL A 428 60.19 6.70 -20.34
CA VAL A 428 61.08 6.86 -19.17
C VAL A 428 61.91 5.60 -18.96
N ALA A 429 61.33 4.40 -19.10
CA ALA A 429 62.06 3.14 -19.02
C ALA A 429 63.17 3.07 -20.08
N SER A 430 62.87 3.41 -21.33
CA SER A 430 63.87 3.43 -22.40
C SER A 430 64.95 4.50 -22.19
N ALA A 431 64.60 5.65 -21.61
CA ALA A 431 65.57 6.69 -21.26
C ALA A 431 66.49 6.24 -20.12
N ALA A 432 65.96 5.53 -19.12
CA ALA A 432 66.73 4.94 -18.03
C ALA A 432 67.71 3.88 -18.56
N GLU A 433 67.28 2.96 -19.43
CA GLU A 433 68.18 1.99 -20.06
C GLU A 433 69.34 2.66 -20.82
N GLN A 434 69.05 3.73 -21.57
CA GLN A 434 70.07 4.50 -22.28
C GLN A 434 71.04 5.21 -21.32
N ALA A 435 70.53 5.80 -20.24
CA ALA A 435 71.35 6.45 -19.23
C ALA A 435 72.26 5.45 -18.51
N LYS A 436 71.75 4.26 -18.19
CA LYS A 436 72.53 3.17 -17.59
C LYS A 436 73.66 2.72 -18.51
N ALA A 437 73.36 2.46 -19.78
CA ALA A 437 74.37 2.09 -20.76
C ALA A 437 75.46 3.16 -20.92
N ALA A 438 75.09 4.45 -20.83
CA ALA A 438 76.05 5.55 -20.85
C ALA A 438 76.91 5.61 -19.59
N ALA A 439 76.33 5.37 -18.41
CA ALA A 439 77.05 5.29 -17.13
C ALA A 439 78.04 4.11 -17.12
N ASP A 440 77.60 2.92 -17.53
CA ASP A 440 78.44 1.72 -17.65
C ASP A 440 79.61 1.94 -18.64
N SER A 441 79.35 2.59 -19.77
CA SER A 441 80.40 2.96 -20.73
C SER A 441 81.36 4.00 -20.16
N GLY A 442 80.85 4.92 -19.34
CA GLY A 442 81.65 5.90 -18.62
C GLY A 442 82.58 5.23 -17.61
N LEU A 443 82.06 4.29 -16.82
CA LEU A 443 82.82 3.52 -15.84
C LEU A 443 83.99 2.80 -16.51
N GLY A 444 83.72 2.04 -17.58
CA GLY A 444 84.80 1.34 -18.30
C GLY A 444 85.85 2.27 -18.93
N SER A 445 85.45 3.49 -19.32
CA SER A 445 86.40 4.49 -19.84
C SER A 445 87.26 5.08 -18.72
N SER A 446 86.68 5.35 -17.55
CA SER A 446 87.39 5.87 -16.38
C SER A 446 88.31 4.82 -15.77
N GLU A 447 87.92 3.54 -15.71
CA GLU A 447 88.81 2.43 -15.32
C GLU A 447 90.04 2.35 -16.23
N GLY A 448 89.85 2.46 -17.55
CA GLY A 448 90.96 2.48 -18.51
C GLY A 448 91.86 3.72 -18.35
N ALA A 449 91.29 4.88 -18.01
CA ALA A 449 92.05 6.09 -17.73
C ALA A 449 92.88 5.97 -16.44
N ARG A 450 92.34 5.30 -15.42
CA ARG A 450 93.06 4.98 -14.18
C ARG A 450 94.26 4.07 -14.45
N GLU A 451 94.06 2.98 -15.18
CA GLU A 451 95.14 2.05 -15.57
C GLU A 451 96.25 2.78 -16.34
N ALA A 452 95.89 3.63 -17.31
CA ALA A 452 96.87 4.43 -18.05
C ALA A 452 97.62 5.45 -17.16
N THR A 453 96.99 5.97 -16.12
CA THR A 453 97.62 6.88 -15.16
C THR A 453 98.62 6.13 -14.28
N ASP A 454 98.25 4.93 -13.81
CA ASP A 454 99.13 4.04 -13.05
C ASP A 454 100.36 3.62 -13.87
N ASP A 455 100.17 3.28 -15.16
CA ASP A 455 101.27 2.96 -16.09
C ASP A 455 102.25 4.13 -16.27
N VAL A 456 101.74 5.37 -16.32
CA VAL A 456 102.58 6.58 -16.44
C VAL A 456 103.40 6.82 -15.17
N ILE A 457 102.85 6.52 -13.99
CA ILE A 457 103.58 6.59 -12.71
C ILE A 457 104.73 5.58 -12.72
N GLU A 458 104.48 4.32 -13.10
CA GLU A 458 105.52 3.29 -13.20
C GLU A 458 106.63 3.70 -14.18
N MET A 459 106.25 4.19 -15.37
CA MET A 459 107.23 4.66 -16.37
C MET A 459 108.03 5.88 -15.91
N SER A 460 107.43 6.74 -15.07
CA SER A 460 108.11 7.89 -14.47
C SER A 460 109.13 7.45 -13.41
N ASP A 461 108.79 6.45 -12.60
CA ASP A 461 109.69 5.89 -11.59
C ASP A 461 110.91 5.20 -12.25
N ASP A 462 110.70 4.45 -13.34
CA ASP A 462 111.77 3.86 -14.17
C ASP A 462 112.70 4.93 -14.77
N LEU A 463 112.13 6.07 -15.19
CA LEU A 463 112.90 7.19 -15.73
C LEU A 463 113.77 7.84 -14.65
N VAL A 464 113.24 8.01 -13.44
CA VAL A 464 114.03 8.52 -12.29
C VAL A 464 115.19 7.58 -11.97
N GLU A 465 114.98 6.27 -11.96
CA GLU A 465 116.05 5.28 -11.75
C GLU A 465 117.13 5.41 -12.85
N THR A 466 116.71 5.51 -14.11
CA THR A 466 117.62 5.65 -15.26
C THR A 466 118.45 6.93 -15.19
N VAL A 467 117.85 8.05 -14.80
CA VAL A 467 118.55 9.34 -14.66
C VAL A 467 119.49 9.33 -13.45
N THR A 468 119.12 8.66 -12.36
CA THR A 468 119.99 8.49 -11.18
C THR A 468 121.23 7.66 -11.51
N GLU A 469 121.08 6.59 -12.30
CA GLU A 469 122.21 5.80 -12.80
C GLU A 469 123.13 6.64 -13.72
N LEU A 470 122.55 7.50 -14.57
CA LEU A 470 123.33 8.44 -15.39
C LEU A 470 124.14 9.42 -14.52
N GLU A 471 123.54 9.98 -13.47
CA GLU A 471 124.24 10.86 -12.52
C GLU A 471 125.43 10.15 -11.86
N SER A 472 125.24 8.89 -11.43
CA SER A 472 126.31 8.06 -10.88
C SER A 472 127.44 7.83 -11.89
N GLN A 473 127.11 7.49 -13.14
CA GLN A 473 128.10 7.32 -14.21
C GLN A 473 128.86 8.62 -14.51
N MET A 474 128.19 9.77 -14.47
CA MET A 474 128.83 11.07 -14.65
C MET A 474 129.80 11.40 -13.51
N SER A 475 129.45 11.06 -12.27
CA SER A 475 130.35 11.20 -11.11
C SER A 475 131.58 10.30 -11.22
N GLU A 476 131.44 9.08 -11.73
CA GLU A 476 132.59 8.21 -12.01
C GLU A 476 133.52 8.81 -13.08
N ILE A 477 132.96 9.38 -14.15
CA ILE A 477 133.74 10.04 -15.21
C ILE A 477 134.46 11.27 -14.64
N GLU A 478 133.82 12.07 -13.80
CA GLU A 478 134.42 13.22 -13.12
C GLU A 478 135.68 12.82 -12.35
N GLY A 479 135.62 11.73 -11.56
CA GLY A 479 136.78 11.20 -10.85
C GLY A 479 137.91 10.75 -11.79
N VAL A 480 137.59 10.19 -12.97
CA VAL A 480 138.60 9.87 -13.99
C VAL A 480 139.25 11.13 -14.56
N ILE A 481 138.45 12.17 -14.82
CA ILE A 481 138.94 13.46 -15.35
C ILE A 481 139.85 14.16 -14.33
N GLU A 482 139.53 14.12 -13.03
CA GLU A 482 140.38 14.66 -11.96
C GLU A 482 141.76 13.98 -11.94
N VAL A 483 141.80 12.65 -12.08
CA VAL A 483 143.06 11.91 -12.19
C VAL A 483 143.85 12.30 -13.44
N ILE A 484 143.19 12.51 -14.59
CA ILE A 484 143.85 12.95 -15.83
C ILE A 484 144.42 14.36 -15.66
N ALA A 485 143.68 15.27 -15.01
CA ALA A 485 144.14 16.61 -14.70
C ALA A 485 145.38 16.58 -13.77
N GLU A 486 145.37 15.73 -12.74
CA GLU A 486 146.53 15.53 -11.87
C GLU A 486 147.74 14.99 -12.65
N VAL A 487 147.53 14.02 -13.55
CA VAL A 487 148.60 13.49 -14.42
C VAL A 487 149.14 14.56 -15.36
N ALA A 488 148.27 15.41 -15.92
CA ALA A 488 148.68 16.53 -16.77
C ALA A 488 149.51 17.55 -15.98
N ASP A 489 149.11 17.91 -14.76
CA ASP A 489 149.87 18.80 -13.87
C ASP A 489 151.24 18.20 -13.48
N GLN A 490 151.28 16.92 -13.12
CA GLN A 490 152.54 16.21 -12.86
C GLN A 490 153.43 16.19 -14.11
N THR A 491 152.85 15.97 -15.29
CA THR A 491 153.58 15.97 -16.57
C THR A 491 154.12 17.34 -16.93
N ASN A 492 153.35 18.41 -16.71
CA ASN A 492 153.77 19.80 -16.88
C ASN A 492 154.92 20.16 -15.91
N LEU A 493 154.86 19.69 -14.66
CA LEU A 493 155.91 19.90 -13.65
C LEU A 493 157.20 19.11 -14.02
N LEU A 494 157.06 17.87 -14.50
CA LEU A 494 158.18 17.08 -15.03
C LEU A 494 158.83 17.75 -16.24
N ALA A 495 158.01 18.25 -17.18
CA ALA A 495 158.48 18.98 -18.36
C ALA A 495 159.17 20.31 -17.98
N LEU A 496 158.64 21.03 -17.00
CA LEU A 496 159.27 22.23 -16.44
C LEU A 496 160.64 21.92 -15.81
N ASN A 497 160.74 20.85 -15.03
CA ASN A 497 162.01 20.39 -14.46
C ASN A 497 163.00 19.97 -15.55
N ALA A 498 162.53 19.31 -16.61
CA ALA A 498 163.35 18.93 -17.75
C ALA A 498 163.87 20.16 -18.53
N ASN A 499 163.03 21.18 -18.74
CA ASN A 499 163.41 22.47 -19.33
C ASN A 499 164.47 23.21 -18.48
N ILE A 500 164.30 23.22 -17.16
CA ILE A 500 165.30 23.82 -16.24
C ILE A 500 166.65 23.10 -16.38
N GLU A 501 166.65 21.76 -16.44
CA GLU A 501 167.89 20.98 -16.54
C GLU A 501 168.53 21.09 -17.94
N ALA A 502 167.71 21.20 -19.00
CA ALA A 502 168.17 21.48 -20.36
C ALA A 502 168.85 22.85 -20.47
N ALA A 503 168.25 23.90 -19.88
CA ALA A 503 168.87 25.23 -19.78
C ALA A 503 170.17 25.24 -18.95
N ARG A 504 170.27 24.34 -17.95
CA ARG A 504 171.47 24.14 -17.12
C ARG A 504 172.64 23.48 -17.87
N ALA A 505 172.33 22.65 -18.87
CA ALA A 505 173.30 21.92 -19.69
C ALA A 505 173.90 22.74 -20.86
N GLY A 506 173.38 23.95 -21.13
CA GLY A 506 173.88 24.84 -22.18
C GLY A 506 173.71 24.24 -23.59
N ASP A 507 174.72 24.38 -24.46
CA ASP A 507 174.65 23.94 -25.88
C ASP A 507 174.31 22.44 -26.05
N ALA A 508 174.62 21.59 -25.06
CA ALA A 508 174.35 20.14 -25.09
C ALA A 508 172.88 19.78 -24.77
N GLY A 509 172.09 20.71 -24.21
CA GLY A 509 170.69 20.51 -23.80
C GLY A 509 169.64 20.93 -24.83
N SER A 510 170.02 21.61 -25.92
CA SER A 510 169.10 22.24 -26.89
C SER A 510 168.06 21.29 -27.53
N GLY A 511 168.44 20.04 -27.83
CA GLY A 511 167.50 19.05 -28.35
C GLY A 511 166.52 18.51 -27.30
N PHE A 512 166.91 18.52 -26.01
CA PHE A 512 166.05 18.13 -24.89
C PHE A 512 165.08 19.25 -24.49
N GLU A 513 165.50 20.51 -24.62
CA GLU A 513 164.65 21.70 -24.41
C GLU A 513 163.43 21.68 -25.34
N VAL A 514 163.62 21.43 -26.64
CA VAL A 514 162.51 21.35 -27.61
C VAL A 514 161.50 20.25 -27.25
N VAL A 515 161.96 19.09 -26.79
CA VAL A 515 161.07 17.99 -26.39
C VAL A 515 160.36 18.30 -25.07
N ALA A 516 161.05 18.92 -24.12
CA ALA A 516 160.44 19.33 -22.85
C ALA A 516 159.39 20.44 -23.05
N ASP A 517 159.62 21.40 -23.94
CA ASP A 517 158.61 22.40 -24.34
C ASP A 517 157.39 21.75 -25.03
N GLU A 518 157.59 20.78 -25.93
CA GLU A 518 156.48 20.05 -26.57
C GLU A 518 155.65 19.24 -25.56
N VAL A 519 156.30 18.55 -24.61
CA VAL A 519 155.61 17.81 -23.54
C VAL A 519 154.86 18.76 -22.61
N LYS A 520 155.44 19.93 -22.32
CA LYS A 520 154.79 20.98 -21.52
C LYS A 520 153.55 21.52 -22.21
N GLU A 521 153.61 21.76 -23.51
CA GLU A 521 152.47 22.22 -24.32
C GLU A 521 151.36 21.17 -24.36
N LEU A 522 151.70 19.90 -24.61
CA LEU A 522 150.73 18.79 -24.58
C LEU A 522 150.07 18.63 -23.20
N ALA A 523 150.84 18.80 -22.12
CA ALA A 523 150.30 18.76 -20.76
C ALA A 523 149.34 19.93 -20.49
N ASN A 524 149.66 21.14 -20.96
CA ASN A 524 148.76 22.30 -20.85
C ASN A 524 147.48 22.11 -21.68
N GLN A 525 147.59 21.58 -22.90
CA GLN A 525 146.43 21.24 -23.74
C GLN A 525 145.57 20.15 -23.11
N THR A 526 146.20 19.13 -22.49
CA THR A 526 145.47 18.09 -21.75
C THR A 526 144.70 18.69 -20.58
N ARG A 527 145.32 19.60 -19.82
CA ARG A 527 144.67 20.32 -18.71
C ARG A 527 143.47 21.16 -19.20
N GLU A 528 143.65 21.91 -20.28
CA GLU A 528 142.57 22.71 -20.89
C GLU A 528 141.40 21.82 -21.36
N HIS A 529 141.69 20.69 -22.00
CA HIS A 529 140.65 19.75 -22.41
C HIS A 529 139.95 19.06 -21.22
N THR A 530 140.68 18.72 -20.14
CA THR A 530 140.05 18.18 -18.93
C THR A 530 139.15 19.21 -18.24
N GLU A 531 139.53 20.49 -18.24
CA GLU A 531 138.70 21.59 -17.72
C GLU A 531 137.42 21.76 -18.57
N GLU A 532 137.53 21.67 -19.91
CA GLU A 532 136.35 21.71 -20.79
C GLU A 532 135.42 20.50 -20.56
N ILE A 533 135.98 19.29 -20.40
CA ILE A 533 135.19 18.08 -20.13
C ILE A 533 134.52 18.16 -18.76
N ALA A 534 135.22 18.64 -17.73
CA ALA A 534 134.65 18.83 -16.39
C ALA A 534 133.43 19.78 -16.44
N GLY A 535 133.53 20.91 -17.15
CA GLY A 535 132.39 21.81 -17.35
C GLY A 535 131.20 21.15 -18.07
N ARG A 536 131.46 20.28 -19.05
CA ARG A 536 130.38 19.51 -19.71
C ARG A 536 129.74 18.47 -18.80
N ILE A 537 130.51 17.86 -17.89
CA ILE A 537 129.98 16.92 -16.89
C ILE A 537 129.05 17.66 -15.92
N GLU A 538 129.47 18.82 -15.42
CA GLU A 538 128.64 19.69 -14.57
C GLU A 538 127.32 20.07 -15.28
N ASP A 539 127.39 20.43 -16.57
CA ASP A 539 126.20 20.75 -17.37
C ASP A 539 125.24 19.53 -17.49
N ILE A 540 125.78 18.33 -17.71
CA ILE A 540 124.98 17.09 -17.81
C ILE A 540 124.37 16.73 -16.45
N GLN A 541 125.13 16.81 -15.36
CA GLN A 541 124.62 16.59 -13.99
C GLN A 541 123.50 17.58 -13.65
N SER A 542 123.67 18.86 -14.01
CA SER A 542 122.64 19.89 -13.84
C SER A 542 121.36 19.56 -14.62
N GLN A 543 121.48 19.16 -15.89
CA GLN A 543 120.34 18.72 -16.72
C GLN A 543 119.68 17.45 -16.20
N ALA A 544 120.44 16.49 -15.68
CA ALA A 544 119.91 15.28 -15.05
C ALA A 544 119.05 15.65 -13.83
N ASN A 545 119.56 16.53 -12.96
CA ASN A 545 118.82 17.01 -11.79
C ASN A 545 117.55 17.81 -12.20
N GLU A 546 117.63 18.68 -13.21
CA GLU A 546 116.46 19.39 -13.74
C GLU A 546 115.40 18.40 -14.29
N THR A 547 115.85 17.31 -14.93
CA THR A 547 114.98 16.25 -15.44
C THR A 547 114.27 15.51 -14.29
N VAL A 548 114.99 15.16 -13.21
CA VAL A 548 114.39 14.51 -12.03
C VAL A 548 113.30 15.40 -11.42
N VAL A 549 113.58 16.69 -11.22
CA VAL A 549 112.59 17.64 -10.67
C VAL A 549 111.35 17.75 -11.56
N ALA A 550 111.54 17.82 -12.88
CA ALA A 550 110.42 17.87 -13.82
C ALA A 550 109.58 16.58 -13.81
N VAL A 551 110.22 15.42 -13.67
CA VAL A 551 109.53 14.12 -13.54
C VAL A 551 108.76 14.05 -12.23
N GLU A 552 109.34 14.49 -11.10
CA GLU A 552 108.64 14.52 -9.80
C GLU A 552 107.39 15.42 -9.84
N GLU A 553 107.48 16.60 -10.45
CA GLU A 553 106.33 17.50 -10.64
C GLU A 553 105.26 16.86 -11.54
N SER A 554 105.67 16.21 -12.63
CA SER A 554 104.76 15.46 -13.50
C SER A 554 104.07 14.32 -12.75
N ASN A 555 104.81 13.55 -11.95
CA ASN A 555 104.28 12.46 -11.14
C ASN A 555 103.22 12.97 -10.14
N GLN A 556 103.44 14.15 -9.56
CA GLN A 556 102.47 14.78 -8.66
C GLN A 556 101.17 15.18 -9.39
N GLN A 557 101.27 15.70 -10.61
CA GLN A 557 100.09 16.02 -11.44
C GLN A 557 99.34 14.77 -11.91
N VAL A 558 100.06 13.70 -12.26
CA VAL A 558 99.47 12.42 -12.67
C VAL A 558 98.73 11.77 -11.50
N ARG A 559 99.29 11.80 -10.28
CA ARG A 559 98.58 11.34 -9.07
C ARG A 559 97.29 12.11 -8.81
N TYR A 560 97.33 13.44 -8.94
CA TYR A 560 96.14 14.27 -8.81
C TYR A 560 95.08 13.93 -9.88
N ALA A 561 95.49 13.69 -11.13
CA ALA A 561 94.58 13.21 -12.17
C ALA A 561 93.98 11.83 -11.81
N GLY A 562 94.75 10.93 -11.21
CA GLY A 562 94.27 9.64 -10.70
C GLY A 562 93.19 9.78 -9.62
N GLU A 563 93.37 10.72 -8.68
CA GLU A 563 92.35 11.03 -7.66
C GLU A 563 91.04 11.54 -8.29
N GLU A 564 91.12 12.46 -9.27
CA GLU A 564 89.93 12.98 -9.97
C GLU A 564 89.23 11.90 -10.80
N ILE A 565 89.96 10.92 -11.35
CA ILE A 565 89.38 9.77 -12.05
C ILE A 565 88.64 8.84 -11.08
N GLU A 566 89.17 8.62 -9.87
CA GLU A 566 88.49 7.84 -8.82
C GLU A 566 87.18 8.52 -8.40
N ASP A 567 87.19 9.84 -8.20
CA ASP A 567 85.97 10.60 -7.89
C ASP A 567 84.93 10.49 -9.03
N ALA A 568 85.38 10.51 -10.29
CA ALA A 568 84.50 10.31 -11.44
C ALA A 568 83.91 8.89 -11.51
N LEU A 569 84.67 7.86 -11.13
CA LEU A 569 84.17 6.48 -11.03
C LEU A 569 83.05 6.38 -10.01
N ILE A 570 83.26 6.90 -8.80
CA ILE A 570 82.24 6.89 -7.73
C ILE A 570 80.97 7.61 -8.20
N ALA A 571 81.10 8.78 -8.82
CA ALA A 571 79.94 9.52 -9.32
C ALA A 571 79.16 8.75 -10.41
N LEU A 572 79.85 8.00 -11.27
CA LEU A 572 79.21 7.20 -12.32
C LEU A 572 78.52 5.95 -11.74
N GLU A 573 79.07 5.33 -10.71
CA GLU A 573 78.41 4.24 -9.96
C GLU A 573 77.12 4.74 -9.31
N GLU A 574 77.17 5.89 -8.62
CA GLU A 574 75.98 6.50 -8.00
C GLU A 574 74.91 6.85 -9.05
N ILE A 575 75.30 7.30 -10.25
CA ILE A 575 74.37 7.54 -11.36
C ILE A 575 73.74 6.23 -11.85
N ALA A 576 74.53 5.16 -12.02
CA ALA A 576 74.03 3.88 -12.47
C ALA A 576 72.99 3.31 -11.48
N ASP A 577 73.27 3.38 -10.18
CA ASP A 577 72.35 2.95 -9.12
C ASP A 577 71.06 3.78 -9.12
N ALA A 578 71.16 5.11 -9.23
CA ALA A 578 69.99 5.99 -9.27
C ALA A 578 69.11 5.75 -10.51
N VAL A 579 69.73 5.41 -11.64
CA VAL A 579 69.02 5.06 -12.87
C VAL A 579 68.30 3.72 -12.75
N ASP A 580 68.91 2.72 -12.09
CA ASP A 580 68.27 1.43 -11.81
C ASP A 580 67.06 1.57 -10.88
N GLU A 581 67.17 2.44 -9.87
CA GLU A 581 66.04 2.76 -8.99
C GLU A 581 64.90 3.44 -9.78
N ALA A 582 65.23 4.36 -10.68
CA ALA A 582 64.25 5.01 -11.55
C ALA A 582 63.57 4.02 -12.52
N ALA A 583 64.33 3.07 -13.09
CA ALA A 583 63.79 2.02 -13.95
C ALA A 583 62.85 1.06 -13.20
N THR A 584 63.18 0.76 -11.94
CA THR A 584 62.31 -0.03 -11.06
C THR A 584 61.03 0.75 -10.75
N GLY A 585 61.15 2.01 -10.35
CA GLY A 585 59.99 2.86 -10.03
C GLY A 585 59.05 3.07 -11.20
N VAL A 586 59.56 3.21 -12.43
CA VAL A 586 58.69 3.33 -13.61
C VAL A 586 57.96 2.02 -13.95
N THR A 587 58.57 0.88 -13.65
CA THR A 587 57.91 -0.43 -13.80
C THR A 587 56.74 -0.56 -12.83
N GLU A 588 56.92 -0.16 -11.57
CA GLU A 588 55.85 -0.12 -10.57
C GLU A 588 54.70 0.82 -10.98
N VAL A 589 55.03 1.98 -11.58
CA VAL A 589 54.02 2.90 -12.12
C VAL A 589 53.23 2.25 -13.26
N ALA A 590 53.89 1.51 -14.15
CA ALA A 590 53.22 0.81 -15.24
C ALA A 590 52.27 -0.29 -14.71
N GLU A 591 52.69 -1.07 -13.72
CA GLU A 591 51.85 -2.09 -13.08
C GLU A 591 50.62 -1.47 -12.40
N ALA A 592 50.81 -0.39 -11.64
CA ALA A 592 49.70 0.34 -11.02
C ALA A 592 48.75 0.95 -12.07
N ASN A 593 49.28 1.35 -13.22
CA ASN A 593 48.49 1.87 -14.34
C ASN A 593 47.63 0.76 -14.97
N ASP A 594 48.16 -0.46 -15.12
CA ASP A 594 47.39 -1.60 -15.60
C ASP A 594 46.26 -2.01 -14.63
N GLU A 595 46.52 -1.98 -13.31
CA GLU A 595 45.47 -2.22 -12.30
C GLU A 595 44.36 -1.16 -12.35
N GLN A 596 44.73 0.10 -12.51
CA GLN A 596 43.76 1.18 -12.66
C GLN A 596 42.93 1.04 -13.94
N ALA A 597 43.52 0.57 -15.05
CA ALA A 597 42.77 0.29 -16.28
C ALA A 597 41.70 -0.80 -16.06
N ALA A 598 42.04 -1.88 -15.36
CA ALA A 598 41.08 -2.91 -14.99
C ALA A 598 39.94 -2.39 -14.09
N ASN A 599 40.25 -1.48 -13.17
CA ASN A 599 39.23 -0.82 -12.33
C ASN A 599 38.28 0.05 -13.17
N VAL A 600 38.78 0.74 -14.19
CA VAL A 600 37.94 1.54 -15.10
C VAL A 600 36.96 0.66 -15.87
N GLU A 601 37.41 -0.49 -16.36
CA GLU A 601 36.52 -1.47 -17.02
C GLU A 601 35.41 -1.96 -16.06
N GLN A 602 35.75 -2.20 -14.79
CA GLN A 602 34.77 -2.59 -13.78
C GLN A 602 33.77 -1.46 -13.46
N VAL A 603 34.23 -0.21 -13.39
CA VAL A 603 33.35 0.95 -13.20
C VAL A 603 32.42 1.10 -14.39
N MET A 604 32.92 0.94 -15.63
CA MET A 604 32.09 0.98 -16.83
C MET A 604 31.00 -0.10 -16.83
N ALA A 605 31.34 -1.34 -16.46
CA ALA A 605 30.34 -2.40 -16.30
C ALA A 605 29.27 -2.04 -15.25
N THR A 606 29.68 -1.41 -14.14
CA THR A 606 28.73 -0.94 -13.12
C THR A 606 27.83 0.19 -13.65
N VAL A 607 28.36 1.09 -14.49
CA VAL A 607 27.57 2.15 -15.13
C VAL A 607 26.53 1.56 -16.08
N GLU A 608 26.88 0.52 -16.83
CA GLU A 608 25.94 -0.23 -17.68
C GLU A 608 24.84 -0.91 -16.84
N ASP A 609 25.20 -1.63 -15.78
CA ASP A 609 24.22 -2.27 -14.89
C ASP A 609 23.24 -1.27 -14.26
N VAL A 610 23.75 -0.10 -13.85
CA VAL A 610 22.91 0.97 -13.27
C VAL A 610 22.00 1.57 -14.34
N ARG A 611 22.47 1.69 -15.59
CA ARG A 611 21.64 2.15 -16.70
C ARG A 611 20.49 1.19 -16.97
N ASP A 612 20.75 -0.12 -17.05
CA ASP A 612 19.72 -1.13 -17.25
C ASP A 612 18.68 -1.08 -16.12
N THR A 613 19.14 -0.94 -14.87
CA THR A 613 18.25 -0.76 -13.71
C THR A 613 17.42 0.52 -13.81
N THR A 614 18.00 1.62 -14.33
CA THR A 614 17.26 2.88 -14.56
C THR A 614 16.15 2.70 -15.60
N GLU A 615 16.41 1.97 -16.69
CA GLU A 615 15.40 1.64 -17.70
C GLU A 615 14.26 0.75 -17.12
N GLU A 616 14.59 -0.19 -16.22
CA GLU A 616 13.58 -0.97 -15.49
C GLU A 616 12.72 -0.10 -14.56
N VAL A 617 13.32 0.87 -13.86
CA VAL A 617 12.59 1.82 -13.00
C VAL A 617 11.69 2.74 -13.82
N GLU A 618 12.13 3.18 -15.00
CA GLU A 618 11.31 3.95 -15.94
C GLU A 618 10.04 3.17 -16.31
N SER A 619 10.19 1.93 -16.78
CA SER A 619 9.06 1.06 -17.14
C SER A 619 8.12 0.80 -15.96
N ALA A 620 8.66 0.54 -14.77
CA ALA A 620 7.83 0.34 -13.57
C ALA A 620 7.07 1.62 -13.17
N THR A 621 7.65 2.79 -13.44
CA THR A 621 6.99 4.08 -13.19
C THR A 621 5.85 4.31 -14.17
N GLU A 622 6.02 3.96 -15.45
CA GLU A 622 4.94 3.98 -16.44
C GLU A 622 3.77 3.08 -16.04
N ASP A 623 4.06 1.86 -15.55
CA ASP A 623 3.05 0.93 -15.04
C ASP A 623 2.27 1.51 -13.85
N ILE A 624 2.96 2.19 -12.91
CA ILE A 624 2.34 2.87 -11.78
C ILE A 624 1.42 3.98 -12.26
N VAL A 625 1.86 4.80 -13.23
CA VAL A 625 1.03 5.87 -13.82
C VAL A 625 -0.22 5.29 -14.49
N GLY A 626 -0.09 4.16 -15.20
CA GLY A 626 -1.24 3.45 -15.76
C GLY A 626 -2.23 3.00 -14.69
N ALA A 627 -1.73 2.37 -13.62
CA ALA A 627 -2.55 1.89 -12.51
C ALA A 627 -3.25 3.04 -11.75
N THR A 628 -2.59 4.17 -11.53
CA THR A 628 -3.21 5.33 -10.87
C THR A 628 -4.31 5.96 -11.74
N MET A 629 -4.16 5.97 -13.06
CA MET A 629 -5.22 6.41 -13.98
C MET A 629 -6.44 5.49 -13.92
N GLU A 630 -6.23 4.17 -13.90
CA GLU A 630 -7.32 3.19 -13.75
C GLU A 630 -8.04 3.34 -12.40
N GLN A 631 -7.29 3.49 -11.30
CA GLN A 631 -7.86 3.72 -9.97
C GLN A 631 -8.65 5.03 -9.89
N THR A 632 -8.15 6.10 -10.51
CA THR A 632 -8.87 7.38 -10.57
C THR A 632 -10.23 7.22 -11.26
N ALA A 633 -10.28 6.47 -12.35
CA ALA A 633 -11.53 6.19 -13.06
C ALA A 633 -12.50 5.37 -12.19
N ALA A 634 -12.00 4.32 -11.52
CA ALA A 634 -12.81 3.50 -10.63
C ALA A 634 -13.38 4.30 -9.44
N ILE A 635 -12.58 5.20 -8.85
CA ILE A 635 -13.03 6.08 -7.76
C ILE A 635 -14.09 7.06 -8.24
N SER A 636 -13.95 7.62 -9.45
CA SER A 636 -14.99 8.50 -10.01
C SER A 636 -16.30 7.76 -10.22
N GLU A 637 -16.25 6.52 -10.72
CA GLU A 637 -17.44 5.68 -10.89
C GLU A 637 -18.08 5.31 -9.54
N LEU A 638 -17.26 5.00 -8.53
CA LEU A 638 -17.72 4.75 -7.17
C LEU A 638 -18.43 5.97 -6.58
N ALA A 639 -17.86 7.17 -6.73
CA ALA A 639 -18.43 8.41 -6.23
C ALA A 639 -19.76 8.73 -6.92
N ASP A 640 -19.85 8.54 -8.24
CA ASP A 640 -21.09 8.74 -9.00
C ASP A 640 -22.20 7.79 -8.49
N ARG A 641 -21.89 6.50 -8.28
CA ARG A 641 -22.85 5.51 -7.78
C ARG A 641 -23.29 5.77 -6.35
N VAL A 642 -22.40 6.20 -5.48
CA VAL A 642 -22.76 6.58 -4.10
C VAL A 642 -23.62 7.84 -4.09
N GLY A 643 -23.33 8.80 -4.98
CA GLY A 643 -24.16 10.00 -5.15
C GLY A 643 -25.59 9.68 -5.58
N ASP A 644 -25.77 8.74 -6.52
CA ASP A 644 -27.11 8.29 -6.96
C ASP A 644 -27.96 7.71 -5.80
N LEU A 645 -27.33 7.10 -4.79
CA LEU A 645 -28.00 6.55 -3.62
C LEU A 645 -28.44 7.62 -2.60
N THR A 646 -27.72 8.74 -2.52
CA THR A 646 -27.96 9.75 -1.48
C THR A 646 -28.78 10.93 -1.96
N ASP A 647 -28.64 11.34 -3.23
CA ASP A 647 -29.24 12.57 -3.74
C ASP A 647 -30.52 12.35 -4.57
N GLY A 648 -30.86 11.10 -4.90
CA GLY A 648 -31.98 10.73 -5.77
C GLY A 648 -31.76 11.16 -7.22
N SER A 649 -32.07 10.27 -8.16
CA SER A 649 -32.00 10.62 -9.58
C SER A 649 -32.99 11.74 -9.89
N ASN A 650 -32.48 12.95 -10.15
CA ASN A 650 -33.28 14.13 -10.48
C ASN A 650 -33.88 14.07 -11.90
#